data_AF-A0A1Y1X3U2-F1
#
_entry.id   AF-A0A1Y1X3U2-F1
#
_cell.length_a   1.000
_cell.length_b   1.000
_cell.length_c   1.000
_cell.angle_alpha   90.00
_cell.angle_beta   90.00
_cell.angle_gamma   90.00
#
_symmetry.space_group_name_H-M   'P 1'
#
loop_
_entity.id
_entity.type
_entity.pdbx_description
1 polymer ?
#
loop_
_entity_poly.entity_id
_entity_poly.type
_entity_poly.pdbx_seq_one_letter_code
_entity_poly.pdbx_strand_id
1 'polypeptide(L)'
;MSTLQYFWDLASINTEARNKAAVSLIKALYQFQEQYQEDNKDNWDEYLKDTSVERLETLCSPDVLYALKRLIRGLPSSRDSARQGFSVALTELLSMLSFITISDVLALLEKATETSNGMKAQEEKEMLFGKLFGVASIIQSGIIEHPNTTEEELKKMFEYLLMCSNKKSYLKESSFKIIILLFSQIKKINNKNILNHIIEEILKDGVNTPEELAFTIKAQELYPKYDYSKVINWKHTNILHSSNSSKLCTILKESSYTHPHIHFVWNIIFDKLFNSNEKDMITLQDLWLTVVDECLFNSTYERKYLGFSLFKIILPKLSTEKIPFIFAPNFMRSLINNLSINKTYLHKLALQLIQDLIKIASEDSTVAIALIAQLTGKHGNQNFDKITKTKTIDSIIATLNIDGIKSYIDYLRNIFLDQDSFESDTKKVEAHRTWVVDQLVSIIKNQKIPKNDEIYLSIFEFLFVNGFCVVEKESKKAFSENLKVLPKPEDSEKIQELCRSRFLTVLGESLNSPSLNTSEEIVAPSTQFLQIIDKLSTAKNIKFLVELDKEAKAAKANAKNTLNTISKKLSATTDKEEIMQLKAFESLLVHLAILIHSDTEEAIANIDDIVNCYIRIFPAETKKSKKNAKVEEEEANPIEVLVDVLLSFLLKPSLLLRNLTEKVFKAFCGKLTKNAITLIINVLNPEESANIIEENDDEDNMDVDKEEDGDIIMEDGDDDDDDDLDIEDDDNDEEVDEELRRKIQAVLQKKDPNNADNLDEEEEELSDLNDDEMLDFDEKLAEIFKQRKIIKNSRRDSKQQILHFKFKVLEMLDIFIKKQSTNVLVLELVMPLLHLVKQLYGSHDQQQLYERVQSLLKNRLLKIKDYPKNDDVNTKELFELLEEVNKFAEKCNEPELCNLAGEVSIFIVKVILGNNIKKEKESNSKKSSKKSDSSDSSSSSNNNTLPNYDEKVIKKLSKFYGELLEKFMTKNHTNLRPGQFTMIIQRYPMVAWEFVDIIVEYLSPKPLPNSNAIKVFQLSQAYRFLEILFNTLSKQDEEKYLKKVKSIIPKINAAQAEVCEAYQQTIQVKDDKKDNSERKITKISQQRLKDISKSLNNISKKVKKMMKDDTTFVIDTTEINSLRSAKK
;
A
#
# COMPACT_ATOMS: atom_id res chain seq x y z
N MET A 1 -29.42 52.70 29.37
CA MET A 1 -29.02 51.28 29.16
C MET A 1 -27.99 50.93 30.22
N SER A 2 -28.05 49.75 30.83
CA SER A 2 -27.06 49.34 31.84
C SER A 2 -25.75 48.93 31.15
N THR A 3 -24.68 49.71 31.34
CA THR A 3 -23.33 49.40 30.83
C THR A 3 -22.69 48.19 31.50
N LEU A 4 -23.27 47.68 32.59
CA LEU A 4 -22.78 46.55 33.37
C LEU A 4 -22.63 45.27 32.54
N GLN A 5 -23.54 45.01 31.60
CA GLN A 5 -23.51 43.80 30.76
C GLN A 5 -22.23 43.75 29.90
N TYR A 6 -21.78 44.90 29.39
CA TYR A 6 -20.58 44.95 28.55
C TYR A 6 -19.32 44.54 29.31
N PHE A 7 -19.21 44.84 30.60
CA PHE A 7 -18.06 44.40 31.41
C PHE A 7 -17.98 42.88 31.59
N TRP A 8 -19.13 42.19 31.59
CA TRP A 8 -19.14 40.72 31.61
C TRP A 8 -18.67 40.15 30.28
N ASP A 9 -19.15 40.73 29.18
CA ASP A 9 -18.81 40.29 27.83
C ASP A 9 -17.35 40.62 27.45
N LEU A 10 -16.74 41.63 28.08
CA LEU A 10 -15.29 41.90 27.99
C LEU A 10 -14.42 40.74 28.51
N ALA A 11 -14.96 39.91 29.42
CA ALA A 11 -14.27 38.72 29.92
C ALA A 11 -14.56 37.46 29.08
N SER A 12 -15.33 37.56 27.98
CA SER A 12 -15.67 36.43 27.13
C SER A 12 -14.44 35.82 26.46
N ILE A 13 -14.42 34.49 26.34
CA ILE A 13 -13.38 33.74 25.62
C ILE A 13 -13.51 33.97 24.11
N ASN A 14 -14.71 34.30 23.62
CA ASN A 14 -14.93 34.62 22.21
C ASN A 14 -14.44 36.05 21.91
N THR A 15 -13.43 36.15 21.04
CA THR A 15 -12.83 37.43 20.62
C THR A 15 -13.82 38.40 19.97
N GLU A 16 -14.76 37.92 19.16
CA GLU A 16 -15.73 38.77 18.48
C GLU A 16 -16.74 39.38 19.46
N ALA A 17 -17.24 38.57 20.40
CA ALA A 17 -18.13 39.02 21.47
C ALA A 17 -17.45 40.10 22.33
N ARG A 18 -16.18 39.88 22.67
CA ARG A 18 -15.36 40.80 23.47
C ARG A 18 -15.09 42.12 22.74
N ASN A 19 -14.76 42.07 21.44
CA ASN A 19 -14.58 43.29 20.63
C ASN A 19 -15.88 44.08 20.51
N LYS A 20 -17.01 43.41 20.27
CA LYS A 20 -18.34 44.05 20.20
C LYS A 20 -18.73 44.71 21.54
N ALA A 21 -18.42 44.05 22.65
CA ALA A 21 -18.62 44.59 23.99
C ALA A 21 -17.76 45.82 24.25
N ALA A 22 -16.47 45.80 23.88
CA ALA A 22 -15.59 46.96 23.98
C ALA A 22 -16.15 48.15 23.18
N VAL A 23 -16.47 47.96 21.90
CA VAL A 23 -17.03 49.02 21.05
C VAL A 23 -18.34 49.58 21.63
N SER A 24 -19.24 48.72 22.10
CA SER A 24 -20.54 49.14 22.64
C SER A 24 -20.38 49.91 23.96
N LEU A 25 -19.46 49.47 24.82
CA LEU A 25 -19.13 50.15 26.06
C LEU A 25 -18.55 51.54 25.78
N ILE A 26 -17.55 51.64 24.90
CA ILE A 26 -16.88 52.92 24.58
C ILE A 26 -17.85 53.91 23.94
N LYS A 27 -18.73 53.47 23.02
CA LYS A 27 -19.77 54.34 22.45
C LYS A 27 -20.70 54.93 23.50
N ALA A 28 -21.13 54.11 24.46
CA ALA A 28 -21.99 54.60 25.55
C ALA A 28 -21.24 55.58 26.47
N LEU A 29 -20.00 55.26 26.84
CA LEU A 29 -19.18 56.13 27.69
C LEU A 29 -18.83 57.46 27.02
N TYR A 30 -18.60 57.47 25.70
CA TYR A 30 -18.41 58.70 24.94
C TYR A 30 -19.61 59.63 25.06
N GLN A 31 -20.83 59.11 24.82
CA GLN A 31 -22.06 59.89 24.93
C GLN A 31 -22.27 60.43 26.34
N PHE A 32 -21.99 59.63 27.37
CA PHE A 32 -22.08 60.09 28.76
C PHE A 32 -21.06 61.18 29.08
N GLN A 33 -19.85 61.10 28.53
CA GLN A 33 -18.83 62.12 28.73
C GLN A 33 -19.17 63.42 27.98
N GLU A 34 -19.63 63.31 26.74
CA GLU A 34 -20.01 64.46 25.90
C GLU A 34 -21.17 65.25 26.53
N GLN A 35 -22.22 64.55 26.97
CA GLN A 35 -23.34 65.19 27.68
C GLN A 35 -22.88 65.86 28.98
N TYR A 36 -22.02 65.20 29.76
CA TYR A 36 -21.52 65.76 31.02
C TYR A 36 -20.68 67.03 30.80
N GLN A 37 -19.88 67.06 29.74
CA GLN A 37 -19.12 68.24 29.33
C GLN A 37 -20.04 69.39 28.88
N GLU A 38 -21.09 69.08 28.15
CA GLU A 38 -22.08 70.07 27.72
C GLU A 38 -22.85 70.66 28.93
N ASP A 39 -23.28 69.81 29.86
CA ASP A 39 -23.99 70.20 31.08
C ASP A 39 -23.13 71.07 32.02
N ASN A 40 -21.80 70.94 31.96
CA ASN A 40 -20.83 71.67 32.81
C ASN A 40 -19.95 72.66 32.04
N LYS A 41 -20.36 73.05 30.83
CA LYS A 41 -19.53 73.83 29.91
C LYS A 41 -18.99 75.13 30.51
N ASP A 42 -19.78 75.82 31.33
CA ASP A 42 -19.41 77.10 31.95
C ASP A 42 -18.28 76.95 32.99
N ASN A 43 -18.16 75.78 33.63
CA ASN A 43 -17.14 75.49 34.64
C ASN A 43 -15.96 74.65 34.10
N TRP A 44 -16.03 74.21 32.84
CA TRP A 44 -15.10 73.23 32.29
C TRP A 44 -13.63 73.73 32.28
N ASP A 45 -13.40 75.00 31.98
CA ASP A 45 -12.06 75.62 32.03
C ASP A 45 -11.49 75.71 33.45
N GLU A 46 -12.35 75.80 34.47
CA GLU A 46 -11.95 75.76 35.88
C GLU A 46 -11.57 74.32 36.28
N TYR A 47 -12.37 73.33 35.86
CA TYR A 47 -12.08 71.92 36.11
C TYR A 47 -10.78 71.47 35.43
N LEU A 48 -10.47 71.96 34.23
CA LEU A 48 -9.22 71.66 33.54
C LEU A 48 -7.98 72.20 34.27
N LYS A 49 -8.13 73.27 35.05
CA LYS A 49 -7.05 73.87 35.87
C LYS A 49 -6.90 73.19 37.24
N ASP A 50 -7.83 72.32 37.62
CA ASP A 50 -7.74 71.59 38.87
C ASP A 50 -6.56 70.60 38.83
N THR A 51 -5.60 70.82 39.72
CA THR A 51 -4.43 69.94 39.93
C THR A 51 -4.58 69.07 41.17
N SER A 52 -5.75 69.05 41.80
CA SER A 52 -6.03 68.21 42.96
C SER A 52 -6.02 66.72 42.60
N VAL A 53 -5.79 65.88 43.61
CA VAL A 53 -5.83 64.41 43.47
C VAL A 53 -7.25 63.92 43.09
N GLU A 54 -8.27 64.74 43.32
CA GLU A 54 -9.69 64.43 43.06
C GLU A 54 -10.19 65.00 41.73
N ARG A 55 -9.33 65.61 40.90
CA ARG A 55 -9.71 66.23 39.61
C ARG A 55 -10.46 65.29 38.65
N LEU A 56 -10.25 63.97 38.75
CA LEU A 56 -10.99 63.01 37.93
C LEU A 56 -12.49 62.94 38.30
N GLU A 57 -12.85 63.34 39.53
CA GLU A 57 -14.24 63.37 40.02
C GLU A 57 -15.01 64.57 39.47
N THR A 58 -14.31 65.64 39.06
CA THR A 58 -14.89 66.81 38.39
C THR A 58 -14.80 66.74 36.87
N LEU A 59 -13.79 66.05 36.32
CA LEU A 59 -13.57 65.95 34.87
C LEU A 59 -14.31 64.80 34.20
N CYS A 60 -14.53 63.66 34.88
CA CYS A 60 -15.23 62.51 34.30
C CYS A 60 -16.69 62.49 34.74
N SER A 61 -17.59 62.11 33.83
CA SER A 61 -18.94 61.73 34.25
C SER A 61 -18.88 60.55 35.24
N PRO A 62 -19.87 60.39 36.14
CA PRO A 62 -19.85 59.30 37.13
C PRO A 62 -19.69 57.91 36.50
N ASP A 63 -20.33 57.67 35.34
CA ASP A 63 -20.22 56.43 34.57
C ASP A 63 -18.83 56.22 33.97
N VAL A 64 -18.20 57.28 33.44
CA VAL A 64 -16.86 57.23 32.86
C VAL A 64 -15.80 57.01 33.94
N LEU A 65 -15.91 57.70 35.07
CA LEU A 65 -15.00 57.49 36.21
C LEU A 65 -15.14 56.08 36.78
N TYR A 66 -16.38 55.59 36.88
CA TYR A 66 -16.66 54.21 37.29
C TYR A 66 -16.03 53.22 36.31
N ALA A 67 -16.22 53.42 35.01
CA ALA A 67 -15.66 52.56 33.97
C ALA A 67 -14.12 52.57 34.00
N LEU A 68 -13.48 53.74 34.10
CA LEU A 68 -12.03 53.88 34.20
C LEU A 68 -11.47 53.10 35.40
N LYS A 69 -12.04 53.34 36.61
CA LYS A 69 -11.64 52.62 37.84
C LYS A 69 -11.89 51.11 37.72
N ARG A 70 -12.99 50.69 37.07
CA ARG A 70 -13.34 49.27 36.89
C ARG A 70 -12.44 48.57 35.87
N LEU A 71 -12.11 49.24 34.77
CA LEU A 71 -11.23 48.72 33.73
C LEU A 71 -9.82 48.47 34.28
N ILE A 72 -9.27 49.45 35.01
CA ILE A 72 -7.95 49.34 35.65
C ILE A 72 -7.93 48.21 36.70
N ARG A 73 -8.96 48.10 37.55
CA ARG A 73 -9.08 47.00 38.54
C ARG A 73 -9.26 45.62 37.90
N GLY A 74 -9.70 45.54 36.65
CA GLY A 74 -9.84 44.29 35.92
C GLY A 74 -8.57 43.83 35.19
N LEU A 75 -7.54 44.68 35.08
CA LEU A 75 -6.25 44.32 34.48
C LEU A 75 -5.50 43.21 35.23
N PRO A 76 -5.47 43.16 36.57
CA PRO A 76 -4.88 42.04 37.31
C PRO A 76 -5.85 40.85 37.44
N SER A 77 -6.73 40.61 36.46
CA SER A 77 -7.63 39.45 36.50
C SER A 77 -6.86 38.14 36.32
N SER A 78 -7.27 37.09 37.03
CA SER A 78 -6.78 35.72 36.80
C SER A 78 -7.17 35.15 35.43
N ARG A 79 -8.20 35.70 34.78
CA ARG A 79 -8.70 35.26 33.46
C ARG A 79 -8.00 35.98 32.31
N ASP A 80 -7.32 35.23 31.45
CA ASP A 80 -6.60 35.74 30.27
C ASP A 80 -7.49 36.58 29.34
N SER A 81 -8.71 36.10 29.09
CA SER A 81 -9.68 36.78 28.23
C SER A 81 -10.09 38.14 28.79
N ALA A 82 -10.25 38.24 30.11
CA ALA A 82 -10.57 39.47 30.82
C ALA A 82 -9.41 40.46 30.74
N ARG A 83 -8.16 40.03 31.01
CA ARG A 83 -6.99 40.93 30.89
C ARG A 83 -6.93 41.60 29.53
N GLN A 84 -7.09 40.83 28.45
CA GLN A 84 -7.12 41.37 27.09
C GLN A 84 -8.31 42.31 26.83
N GLY A 85 -9.54 41.91 27.19
CA GLY A 85 -10.73 42.73 26.92
C GLY A 85 -10.74 44.04 27.70
N PHE A 86 -10.35 43.99 28.98
CA PHE A 86 -10.23 45.17 29.83
C PHE A 86 -9.09 46.10 29.37
N SER A 87 -7.97 45.56 28.90
CA SER A 87 -6.87 46.36 28.34
C SER A 87 -7.28 47.09 27.05
N VAL A 88 -7.97 46.40 26.13
CA VAL A 88 -8.46 47.00 24.88
C VAL A 88 -9.47 48.11 25.19
N ALA A 89 -10.47 47.83 26.03
CA ALA A 89 -11.43 48.85 26.42
C ALA A 89 -10.78 50.03 27.17
N LEU A 90 -9.77 49.78 28.01
CA LEU A 90 -9.02 50.86 28.66
C LEU A 90 -8.25 51.70 27.64
N THR A 91 -7.57 51.07 26.68
CA THR A 91 -6.81 51.74 25.62
C THR A 91 -7.69 52.69 24.82
N GLU A 92 -8.86 52.20 24.38
CA GLU A 92 -9.83 52.99 23.63
C GLU A 92 -10.44 54.11 24.48
N LEU A 93 -10.81 53.83 25.74
CA LEU A 93 -11.33 54.85 26.65
C LEU A 93 -10.31 55.97 26.87
N LEU A 94 -9.03 55.62 27.04
CA LEU A 94 -7.95 56.59 27.21
C LEU A 94 -7.74 57.43 25.95
N SER A 95 -7.80 56.82 24.77
CA SER A 95 -7.65 57.56 23.49
C SER A 95 -8.74 58.61 23.26
N MET A 96 -9.90 58.41 23.88
CA MET A 96 -11.07 59.28 23.80
C MET A 96 -10.99 60.47 24.78
N LEU A 97 -10.28 60.33 25.89
CA LEU A 97 -10.29 61.28 27.01
C LEU A 97 -9.05 62.19 26.97
N SER A 98 -9.07 63.19 26.09
CA SER A 98 -7.93 64.10 25.85
C SER A 98 -7.49 64.95 27.06
N PHE A 99 -8.30 65.01 28.11
CA PHE A 99 -8.02 65.76 29.33
C PHE A 99 -7.35 64.93 30.44
N ILE A 100 -7.29 63.60 30.27
CA ILE A 100 -6.62 62.70 31.23
C ILE A 100 -5.12 62.72 31.01
N THR A 101 -4.35 62.79 32.10
CA THR A 101 -2.89 62.74 32.07
C THR A 101 -2.35 61.34 32.33
N ILE A 102 -1.09 61.10 32.01
CA ILE A 102 -0.41 59.83 32.32
C ILE A 102 -0.37 59.64 33.85
N SER A 103 -0.09 60.70 34.60
CA SER A 103 -0.07 60.68 36.06
C SER A 103 -1.39 60.21 36.69
N ASP A 104 -2.54 60.66 36.14
CA ASP A 104 -3.87 60.26 36.63
C ASP A 104 -4.07 58.74 36.51
N VAL A 105 -3.71 58.16 35.36
CA VAL A 105 -3.86 56.73 35.11
C VAL A 105 -2.84 55.91 35.90
N LEU A 106 -1.58 56.38 35.99
CA LEU A 106 -0.54 55.70 36.77
C LEU A 106 -0.88 55.65 38.26
N ALA A 107 -1.44 56.71 38.84
CA ALA A 107 -1.87 56.73 40.23
C ALA A 107 -2.99 55.70 40.50
N LEU A 108 -3.98 55.61 39.60
CA LEU A 108 -5.03 54.59 39.69
C LEU A 108 -4.48 53.17 39.50
N LEU A 109 -3.51 53.00 38.59
CA LEU A 109 -2.87 51.73 38.30
C LEU A 109 -2.04 51.24 39.49
N GLU A 110 -1.25 52.12 40.12
CA GLU A 110 -0.47 51.82 41.31
C GLU A 110 -1.35 51.29 42.43
N LYS A 111 -2.43 52.02 42.74
CA LYS A 111 -3.40 51.63 43.77
C LYS A 111 -4.09 50.29 43.46
N ALA A 112 -4.32 49.99 42.18
CA ALA A 112 -4.96 48.74 41.76
C ALA A 112 -3.99 47.55 41.69
N THR A 113 -2.67 47.79 41.74
CA THR A 113 -1.64 46.76 41.50
C THR A 113 -0.56 46.75 42.60
N GLU A 114 -0.90 47.19 43.80
CA GLU A 114 0.01 47.18 44.95
C GLU A 114 0.47 45.76 45.27
N THR A 115 1.78 45.59 45.43
CA THR A 115 2.40 44.32 45.79
C THR A 115 2.92 44.39 47.23
N SER A 116 2.47 43.50 48.11
CA SER A 116 2.93 43.42 49.51
C SER A 116 3.82 42.21 49.76
N ASN A 117 4.76 42.35 50.71
CA ASN A 117 5.63 41.25 51.13
C ASN A 117 4.79 40.20 51.87
N GLY A 118 4.53 39.06 51.21
CA GLY A 118 3.68 37.98 51.73
C GLY A 118 2.53 37.55 50.79
N MET A 119 2.34 38.22 49.66
CA MET A 119 1.36 37.80 48.64
C MET A 119 1.69 36.41 48.09
N LYS A 120 0.65 35.67 47.70
CA LYS A 120 0.84 34.39 47.01
C LYS A 120 1.47 34.64 45.64
N ALA A 121 2.30 33.72 45.17
CA ALA A 121 3.00 33.84 43.88
C ALA A 121 2.06 34.08 42.68
N GLN A 122 0.84 33.52 42.72
CA GLN A 122 -0.17 33.73 41.69
C GLN A 122 -0.77 35.15 41.74
N GLU A 123 -1.03 35.69 42.93
CA GLU A 123 -1.55 37.05 43.11
C GLU A 123 -0.47 38.09 42.73
N GLU A 124 0.79 37.85 43.11
CA GLU A 124 1.92 38.69 42.70
C GLU A 124 2.05 38.72 41.16
N LYS A 125 1.92 37.55 40.50
CA LYS A 125 1.91 37.43 39.04
C LYS A 125 0.78 38.24 38.41
N GLU A 126 -0.43 38.17 38.95
CA GLU A 126 -1.59 38.91 38.47
C GLU A 126 -1.41 40.43 38.60
N MET A 127 -0.86 40.91 39.73
CA MET A 127 -0.53 42.34 39.91
C MET A 127 0.52 42.82 38.90
N LEU A 128 1.56 42.03 38.66
CA LEU A 128 2.60 42.36 37.69
C LEU A 128 2.06 42.42 36.25
N PHE A 129 1.17 41.50 35.87
CA PHE A 129 0.46 41.60 34.60
C PHE A 129 -0.44 42.82 34.54
N GLY A 130 -1.16 43.14 35.62
CA GLY A 130 -1.97 44.35 35.72
C GLY A 130 -1.16 45.61 35.41
N LYS A 131 0.02 45.75 36.01
CA LYS A 131 0.97 46.86 35.72
C LYS A 131 1.37 46.89 34.26
N LEU A 132 1.78 45.73 33.72
CA LEU A 132 2.25 45.60 32.35
C LEU A 132 1.18 46.01 31.32
N PHE A 133 -0.03 45.47 31.47
CA PHE A 133 -1.17 45.79 30.61
C PHE A 133 -1.65 47.23 30.77
N GLY A 134 -1.60 47.78 31.99
CA GLY A 134 -1.95 49.18 32.25
C GLY A 134 -1.01 50.14 31.54
N VAL A 135 0.31 49.96 31.68
CA VAL A 135 1.31 50.76 30.97
C VAL A 135 1.20 50.57 29.46
N ALA A 136 0.99 49.34 28.98
CA ALA A 136 0.75 49.09 27.56
C ALA A 136 -0.48 49.83 27.03
N SER A 137 -1.57 49.87 27.80
CA SER A 137 -2.81 50.59 27.42
C SER A 137 -2.58 52.09 27.32
N ILE A 138 -1.81 52.68 28.25
CA ILE A 138 -1.40 54.10 28.19
C ILE A 138 -0.60 54.36 26.91
N ILE A 139 0.41 53.55 26.61
CA ILE A 139 1.27 53.73 25.43
C ILE A 139 0.46 53.59 24.13
N GLN A 140 -0.42 52.59 24.05
CA GLN A 140 -1.23 52.32 22.86
C GLN A 140 -2.34 53.34 22.64
N SER A 141 -2.84 53.97 23.71
CA SER A 141 -3.92 54.97 23.62
C SER A 141 -3.50 56.27 22.92
N GLY A 142 -2.19 56.51 22.78
CA GLY A 142 -1.65 57.74 22.20
C GLY A 142 -1.56 58.91 23.18
N ILE A 143 -1.94 58.74 24.46
CA ILE A 143 -1.84 59.81 25.49
C ILE A 143 -0.43 60.41 25.58
N ILE A 144 0.60 59.63 25.26
CA ILE A 144 2.02 60.07 25.22
C ILE A 144 2.26 61.22 24.23
N GLU A 145 1.42 61.37 23.22
CA GLU A 145 1.52 62.42 22.20
C GLU A 145 0.91 63.76 22.67
N HIS A 146 0.29 63.82 23.87
CA HIS A 146 -0.26 65.06 24.40
C HIS A 146 0.83 66.08 24.75
N PRO A 147 0.57 67.39 24.53
CA PRO A 147 1.56 68.45 24.78
C PRO A 147 1.93 68.60 26.27
N ASN A 148 1.07 68.12 27.17
CA ASN A 148 1.28 68.20 28.62
C ASN A 148 2.07 67.01 29.18
N THR A 149 2.47 66.05 28.35
CA THR A 149 3.25 64.89 28.80
C THR A 149 4.65 65.31 29.23
N THR A 150 5.01 64.96 30.46
CA THR A 150 6.29 65.33 31.09
C THR A 150 7.34 64.24 30.93
N GLU A 151 8.62 64.63 31.00
CA GLU A 151 9.75 63.69 30.98
C GLU A 151 9.72 62.71 32.15
N GLU A 152 9.27 63.15 33.33
CA GLU A 152 9.15 62.33 34.53
C GLU A 152 8.11 61.22 34.38
N GLU A 153 6.97 61.51 33.74
CA GLU A 153 5.94 60.50 33.44
C GLU A 153 6.46 59.40 32.49
N LEU A 154 7.18 59.80 31.44
CA LEU A 154 7.79 58.87 30.50
C LEU A 154 8.84 57.98 31.17
N LYS A 155 9.68 58.59 32.02
CA LYS A 155 10.71 57.89 32.80
C LYS A 155 10.07 56.90 33.77
N LYS A 156 9.02 57.29 34.48
CA LYS A 156 8.28 56.42 35.42
C LYS A 156 7.66 55.21 34.72
N MET A 157 7.08 55.38 33.54
CA MET A 157 6.57 54.26 32.74
C MET A 157 7.69 53.29 32.33
N PHE A 158 8.83 53.82 31.88
CA PHE A 158 9.99 53.00 31.54
C PHE A 158 10.52 52.22 32.76
N GLU A 159 10.67 52.88 33.91
CA GLU A 159 11.10 52.24 35.16
C GLU A 159 10.16 51.11 35.60
N TYR A 160 8.84 51.27 35.41
CA TYR A 160 7.87 50.20 35.66
C TYR A 160 8.07 49.00 34.76
N LEU A 161 8.29 49.21 33.47
CA LEU A 161 8.52 48.12 32.52
C LEU A 161 9.83 47.39 32.81
N LEU A 162 10.89 48.13 33.14
CA LEU A 162 12.20 47.59 33.49
C LEU A 162 12.17 46.84 34.84
N MET A 163 11.44 47.35 35.83
CA MET A 163 11.20 46.63 37.08
C MET A 163 10.47 45.31 36.80
N CYS A 164 9.41 45.34 36.00
CA CYS A 164 8.66 44.14 35.62
C CYS A 164 9.54 43.12 34.88
N SER A 165 10.43 43.56 33.98
CA SER A 165 11.34 42.65 33.25
C SER A 165 12.34 41.96 34.16
N ASN A 166 12.80 42.64 35.22
CA ASN A 166 13.81 42.13 36.14
C ASN A 166 13.22 41.30 37.30
N LYS A 167 11.90 41.29 37.48
CA LYS A 167 11.24 40.54 38.56
C LYS A 167 11.13 39.05 38.30
N LYS A 168 10.69 38.64 37.10
CA LYS A 168 10.51 37.23 36.71
C LYS A 168 10.82 37.04 35.23
N SER A 169 11.46 35.92 34.88
CA SER A 169 11.89 35.61 33.51
C SER A 169 10.75 35.63 32.48
N TYR A 170 9.56 35.11 32.82
CA TYR A 170 8.42 35.07 31.90
C TYR A 170 7.82 36.45 31.57
N LEU A 171 8.12 37.50 32.34
CA LEU A 171 7.69 38.87 32.04
C LEU A 171 8.68 39.60 31.13
N LYS A 172 9.92 39.12 31.06
CA LYS A 172 11.03 39.82 30.41
C LYS A 172 10.73 40.12 28.94
N GLU A 173 10.36 39.10 28.17
CA GLU A 173 9.99 39.27 26.76
C GLU A 173 8.83 40.26 26.56
N SER A 174 7.76 40.15 27.36
CA SER A 174 6.58 41.00 27.22
C SER A 174 6.86 42.45 27.61
N SER A 175 7.65 42.67 28.68
CA SER A 175 8.13 43.99 29.07
C SER A 175 8.94 44.64 27.97
N PHE A 176 9.89 43.93 27.36
CA PHE A 176 10.74 44.50 26.31
C PHE A 176 9.96 44.83 25.03
N LYS A 177 8.93 44.05 24.67
CA LYS A 177 8.00 44.41 23.57
C LYS A 177 7.33 45.75 23.84
N ILE A 178 6.87 45.99 25.07
CA ILE A 178 6.23 47.24 25.45
C ILE A 178 7.25 48.38 25.58
N ILE A 179 8.48 48.12 26.02
CA ILE A 179 9.58 49.10 26.01
C ILE A 179 9.90 49.55 24.59
N ILE A 180 9.98 48.63 23.62
CA ILE A 180 10.19 48.97 22.20
C ILE A 180 9.02 49.82 21.68
N LEU A 181 7.79 49.50 22.08
CA LEU A 181 6.62 50.30 21.74
C LEU A 181 6.71 51.72 22.34
N LEU A 182 7.05 51.83 23.63
CA LEU A 182 7.27 53.10 24.32
C LEU A 182 8.35 53.93 23.61
N PHE A 183 9.50 53.31 23.31
CA PHE A 183 10.62 53.95 22.60
C PHE A 183 10.18 54.49 21.23
N SER A 184 9.38 53.72 20.49
CA SER A 184 8.79 54.15 19.21
C SER A 184 7.89 55.38 19.37
N GLN A 185 7.01 55.41 20.38
CA GLN A 185 6.14 56.57 20.64
C GLN A 185 6.94 57.80 21.07
N ILE A 186 7.94 57.64 21.96
CA ILE A 186 8.83 58.73 22.38
C ILE A 186 9.61 59.29 21.18
N LYS A 187 10.00 58.42 20.24
CA LYS A 187 10.65 58.85 19.00
C LYS A 187 9.76 59.74 18.13
N LYS A 188 8.44 59.53 18.11
CA LYS A 188 7.49 60.38 17.37
C LYS A 188 7.41 61.79 17.96
N ILE A 189 7.33 61.91 19.29
CA ILE A 189 7.35 63.21 19.99
C ILE A 189 8.74 63.86 20.06
N ASN A 190 9.77 63.20 19.51
CA ASN A 190 11.16 63.69 19.42
C ASN A 190 11.83 64.06 20.75
N ASN A 191 11.47 63.42 21.87
CA ASN A 191 12.13 63.65 23.15
C ASN A 191 13.48 62.91 23.24
N LYS A 192 14.58 63.60 22.91
CA LYS A 192 15.93 63.00 22.88
C LYS A 192 16.46 62.62 24.27
N ASN A 193 16.10 63.36 25.31
CA ASN A 193 16.61 63.13 26.67
C ASN A 193 16.18 61.76 27.17
N ILE A 194 14.88 61.45 27.02
CA ILE A 194 14.34 60.15 27.43
C ILE A 194 14.82 59.02 26.51
N LEU A 195 14.92 59.24 25.20
CA LEU A 195 15.49 58.22 24.29
C LEU A 195 16.92 57.83 24.69
N ASN A 196 17.77 58.81 24.99
CA ASN A 196 19.13 58.56 25.45
C ASN A 196 19.13 57.82 26.79
N HIS A 197 18.31 58.25 27.75
CA HIS A 197 18.19 57.59 29.06
C HIS A 197 17.78 56.12 28.95
N ILE A 198 16.78 55.80 28.11
CA ILE A 198 16.33 54.41 27.90
C ILE A 198 17.46 53.56 27.30
N ILE A 199 18.19 54.08 26.30
CA ILE A 199 19.32 53.36 25.70
C ILE A 199 20.41 53.09 26.74
N GLU A 200 20.80 54.11 27.50
CA GLU A 200 21.87 54.03 28.49
C GLU A 200 21.53 53.09 29.65
N GLU A 201 20.29 53.08 30.13
CA GLU A 201 19.86 52.19 31.20
C GLU A 201 19.73 50.72 30.75
N ILE A 202 19.17 50.47 29.56
CA ILE A 202 19.01 49.09 29.05
C ILE A 202 20.38 48.49 28.70
N LEU A 203 21.26 49.28 28.09
CA LEU A 203 22.55 48.82 27.56
C LEU A 203 23.74 49.17 28.46
N LYS A 204 23.49 49.49 29.74
CA LYS A 204 24.55 49.83 30.72
C LYS A 204 25.64 48.75 30.84
N ASP A 205 25.24 47.48 30.73
CA ASP A 205 26.12 46.31 30.82
C ASP A 205 26.47 45.76 29.42
N GLY A 206 26.13 46.50 28.36
CA GLY A 206 26.22 46.06 26.96
C GLY A 206 25.01 45.21 26.52
N VAL A 207 25.17 44.51 25.39
CA VAL A 207 24.14 43.62 24.82
C VAL A 207 24.49 42.18 25.17
N ASN A 208 23.74 41.57 26.10
CA ASN A 208 24.00 40.23 26.61
C ASN A 208 22.79 39.30 26.52
N THR A 209 21.58 39.84 26.38
CA THR A 209 20.35 39.05 26.36
C THR A 209 19.56 39.18 25.05
N PRO A 210 18.74 38.18 24.66
CA PRO A 210 17.91 38.24 23.45
C PRO A 210 17.02 39.48 23.39
N GLU A 211 16.52 39.96 24.53
CA GLU A 211 15.68 41.14 24.62
C GLU A 211 16.45 42.45 24.42
N GLU A 212 17.64 42.58 25.03
CA GLU A 212 18.55 43.71 24.78
C GLU A 212 18.99 43.75 23.32
N LEU A 213 19.26 42.59 22.71
CA LEU A 213 19.57 42.48 21.29
C LEU A 213 18.40 42.98 20.42
N ALA A 214 17.19 42.50 20.70
CA ALA A 214 15.98 42.94 20.00
C ALA A 214 15.74 44.45 20.14
N PHE A 215 15.89 44.98 21.35
CA PHE A 215 15.78 46.42 21.62
C PHE A 215 16.86 47.19 20.85
N THR A 216 18.11 46.74 20.87
CA THR A 216 19.22 47.40 20.18
C THR A 216 18.99 47.50 18.68
N ILE A 217 18.53 46.42 18.03
CA ILE A 217 18.20 46.42 16.60
C ILE A 217 17.14 47.49 16.31
N LYS A 218 16.06 47.53 17.11
CA LYS A 218 14.99 48.52 16.93
C LYS A 218 15.40 49.95 17.27
N ALA A 219 16.26 50.13 18.28
CA ALA A 219 16.80 51.42 18.63
C ALA A 219 17.68 51.97 17.50
N GLN A 220 18.58 51.16 16.94
CA GLN A 220 19.43 51.55 15.79
C GLN A 220 18.59 51.89 14.55
N GLU A 221 17.48 51.19 14.34
CA GLU A 221 16.53 51.48 13.26
C GLU A 221 15.77 52.80 13.47
N LEU A 222 15.23 53.03 14.67
CA LEU A 222 14.35 54.18 14.99
C LEU A 222 15.13 55.46 15.33
N TYR A 223 16.34 55.33 15.89
CA TYR A 223 17.16 56.45 16.36
C TYR A 223 18.65 56.29 16.00
N PRO A 224 19.01 56.19 14.70
CA PRO A 224 20.39 55.96 14.24
C PRO A 224 21.37 57.09 14.58
N LYS A 225 20.88 58.27 15.00
CA LYS A 225 21.71 59.44 15.35
C LYS A 225 22.40 59.31 16.70
N TYR A 226 21.98 58.37 17.56
CA TYR A 226 22.64 58.13 18.83
C TYR A 226 24.03 57.50 18.61
N ASP A 227 25.00 57.89 19.44
CA ASP A 227 26.34 57.33 19.39
C ASP A 227 26.39 56.01 20.18
N TYR A 228 26.05 54.91 19.51
CA TYR A 228 26.02 53.56 20.09
C TYR A 228 27.40 53.03 20.53
N SER A 229 28.51 53.66 20.12
CA SER A 229 29.86 53.25 20.57
C SER A 229 30.05 53.41 22.08
N LYS A 230 29.23 54.26 22.72
CA LYS A 230 29.25 54.49 24.17
C LYS A 230 28.68 53.34 24.99
N VAL A 231 27.78 52.55 24.40
CA VAL A 231 27.02 51.50 25.10
C VAL A 231 27.26 50.10 24.52
N ILE A 232 27.73 50.00 23.26
CA ILE A 232 28.03 48.73 22.60
C ILE A 232 29.55 48.55 22.49
N ASN A 233 30.11 47.68 23.34
CA ASN A 233 31.54 47.36 23.35
C ASN A 233 31.87 46.16 22.45
N TRP A 234 31.48 46.24 21.18
CA TRP A 234 31.69 45.21 20.15
C TRP A 234 32.62 45.73 19.06
N LYS A 235 33.20 44.83 18.24
CA LYS A 235 34.14 45.23 17.18
C LYS A 235 33.51 46.23 16.21
N HIS A 236 32.23 46.03 15.89
CA HIS A 236 31.42 46.96 15.12
C HIS A 236 30.18 47.32 15.93
N THR A 237 29.80 48.61 15.88
CA THR A 237 28.65 49.16 16.61
C THR A 237 27.32 48.70 16.02
N ASN A 238 27.23 48.47 14.70
CA ASN A 238 26.07 47.83 14.08
C ASN A 238 25.98 46.39 14.59
N ILE A 239 24.90 46.08 15.32
CA ILE A 239 24.76 44.81 16.03
C ILE A 239 24.64 43.61 15.07
N LEU A 240 24.08 43.83 13.88
CA LEU A 240 23.92 42.82 12.84
C LEU A 240 25.08 42.79 11.83
N HIS A 241 26.22 43.41 12.14
CA HIS A 241 27.40 43.33 11.29
C HIS A 241 27.94 41.90 11.18
N SER A 242 28.41 41.48 10.00
CA SER A 242 28.89 40.12 9.73
C SER A 242 29.98 39.62 10.70
N SER A 243 30.87 40.50 11.14
CA SER A 243 31.95 40.20 12.12
C SER A 243 31.44 39.84 13.53
N ASN A 244 30.17 40.11 13.84
CA ASN A 244 29.59 39.91 15.17
C ASN A 244 28.89 38.54 15.32
N SER A 245 28.96 37.66 14.31
CA SER A 245 28.29 36.35 14.28
C SER A 245 28.50 35.49 15.53
N SER A 246 29.72 35.44 16.06
CA SER A 246 30.04 34.67 17.28
C SER A 246 29.27 35.17 18.51
N LYS A 247 29.17 36.49 18.70
CA LYS A 247 28.39 37.09 19.80
C LYS A 247 26.89 36.89 19.60
N LEU A 248 26.42 37.04 18.36
CA LEU A 248 25.03 36.76 18.00
C LEU A 248 24.66 35.31 18.34
N CYS A 249 25.54 34.35 18.04
CA CYS A 249 25.34 32.96 18.44
C CYS A 249 25.22 32.81 19.96
N THR A 250 26.13 33.36 20.75
CA THR A 250 26.09 33.25 22.22
C THR A 250 24.77 33.77 22.80
N ILE A 251 24.27 34.89 22.29
CA ILE A 251 23.05 35.53 22.79
C ILE A 251 21.79 34.82 22.29
N LEU A 252 21.69 34.56 20.98
CA LEU A 252 20.50 33.96 20.37
C LEU A 252 20.27 32.52 20.82
N LYS A 253 21.32 31.81 21.24
CA LYS A 253 21.20 30.47 21.84
C LYS A 253 20.42 30.46 23.15
N GLU A 254 20.45 31.56 23.91
CA GLU A 254 19.70 31.72 25.16
C GLU A 254 18.22 32.02 24.91
N SER A 255 17.82 32.38 23.70
CA SER A 255 16.42 32.61 23.35
C SER A 255 15.54 31.35 23.42
N SER A 256 16.13 30.15 23.59
CA SER A 256 15.39 28.90 23.73
C SER A 256 14.60 28.78 25.03
N TYR A 257 14.78 29.67 26.01
CA TYR A 257 14.02 29.64 27.26
C TYR A 257 12.50 29.83 27.06
N THR A 258 12.08 30.38 25.90
CA THR A 258 10.66 30.56 25.54
C THR A 258 10.02 29.31 24.95
N HIS A 259 10.75 28.20 24.82
CA HIS A 259 10.24 26.93 24.29
C HIS A 259 8.89 26.55 24.91
N PRO A 260 7.86 26.22 24.12
CA PRO A 260 7.86 25.96 22.67
C PRO A 260 7.65 27.19 21.77
N HIS A 261 7.51 28.38 22.33
CA HIS A 261 7.33 29.61 21.54
C HIS A 261 8.67 30.15 21.03
N ILE A 262 8.63 30.80 19.86
CA ILE A 262 9.78 31.48 19.28
C ILE A 262 9.89 32.86 19.91
N HIS A 263 11.02 33.15 20.55
CA HIS A 263 11.31 34.45 21.10
C HIS A 263 11.27 35.54 20.00
N PHE A 264 10.61 36.66 20.26
CA PHE A 264 10.36 37.70 19.26
C PHE A 264 11.59 38.32 18.58
N VAL A 265 12.78 38.19 19.18
CA VAL A 265 14.06 38.64 18.59
C VAL A 265 14.25 38.08 17.18
N TRP A 266 13.84 36.82 16.93
CA TRP A 266 13.99 36.16 15.63
C TRP A 266 13.14 36.84 14.56
N ASN A 267 11.91 37.23 14.90
CA ASN A 267 11.04 37.95 13.98
C ASN A 267 11.65 39.31 13.61
N ILE A 268 12.19 40.05 14.59
CA ILE A 268 12.85 41.34 14.34
C ILE A 268 14.08 41.17 13.44
N ILE A 269 14.90 40.15 13.68
CA ILE A 269 16.08 39.86 12.86
C ILE A 269 15.65 39.52 11.43
N PHE A 270 14.72 38.58 11.27
CA PHE A 270 14.25 38.18 9.95
C PHE A 270 13.59 39.32 9.18
N ASP A 271 12.74 40.11 9.83
CA ASP A 271 12.13 41.29 9.20
C ASP A 271 13.20 42.29 8.72
N LYS A 272 14.28 42.48 9.47
CA LYS A 272 15.39 43.34 9.04
C LYS A 272 16.20 42.71 7.90
N LEU A 273 16.47 41.41 7.94
CA LEU A 273 17.23 40.69 6.92
C LEU A 273 16.48 40.56 5.59
N PHE A 274 15.16 40.42 5.62
CA PHE A 274 14.34 40.33 4.40
C PHE A 274 14.09 41.69 3.75
N ASN A 275 14.11 42.79 4.51
CA ASN A 275 13.78 44.13 4.01
C ASN A 275 15.00 45.05 3.77
N SER A 276 16.21 44.67 4.20
CA SER A 276 17.41 45.52 4.12
C SER A 276 18.47 44.93 3.19
N ASN A 277 19.05 45.78 2.33
CA ASN A 277 20.15 45.45 1.42
C ASN A 277 21.50 46.06 1.88
N GLU A 278 21.69 46.27 3.18
CA GLU A 278 22.94 46.79 3.75
C GLU A 278 24.09 45.79 3.52
N LYS A 279 25.17 46.23 2.83
CA LYS A 279 26.29 45.36 2.43
C LYS A 279 27.11 44.79 3.60
N ASP A 280 27.17 45.51 4.72
CA ASP A 280 27.98 45.12 5.88
C ASP A 280 27.19 44.27 6.91
N MET A 281 25.90 44.04 6.66
CA MET A 281 25.02 43.24 7.50
C MET A 281 25.25 41.74 7.27
N ILE A 282 25.09 40.94 8.31
CA ILE A 282 25.12 39.48 8.22
C ILE A 282 24.08 38.99 7.21
N THR A 283 24.48 38.10 6.31
CA THR A 283 23.53 37.55 5.34
C THR A 283 22.63 36.52 6.03
N LEU A 284 21.45 36.24 5.44
CA LEU A 284 20.58 35.17 5.93
C LEU A 284 21.29 33.80 5.90
N GLN A 285 22.14 33.58 4.91
CA GLN A 285 22.94 32.36 4.79
C GLN A 285 23.95 32.24 5.94
N ASP A 286 24.73 33.29 6.22
CA ASP A 286 25.72 33.26 7.30
C ASP A 286 25.05 33.14 8.68
N LEU A 287 23.92 33.84 8.88
CA LEU A 287 23.13 33.70 10.10
C LEU A 287 22.63 32.25 10.26
N TRP A 288 22.12 31.65 9.19
CA TRP A 288 21.64 30.27 9.24
C TRP A 288 22.77 29.30 9.56
N LEU A 289 23.88 29.35 8.82
CA LEU A 289 24.98 28.40 8.99
C LEU A 289 25.67 28.57 10.35
N THR A 290 26.03 29.79 10.74
CA THR A 290 26.79 30.02 11.98
C THR A 290 25.91 29.99 13.23
N VAL A 291 24.72 30.59 13.20
CA VAL A 291 23.89 30.70 14.40
C VAL A 291 22.88 29.57 14.52
N VAL A 292 22.19 29.20 13.44
CA VAL A 292 21.15 28.18 13.51
C VAL A 292 21.76 26.77 13.44
N ASP A 293 22.51 26.46 12.38
CA ASP A 293 23.06 25.13 12.15
C ASP A 293 24.13 24.76 13.19
N GLU A 294 25.19 25.57 13.30
CA GLU A 294 26.30 25.25 14.20
C GLU A 294 25.94 25.39 15.69
N CYS A 295 25.16 26.41 16.09
CA CYS A 295 24.90 26.69 17.50
C CYS A 295 23.62 26.05 18.06
N LEU A 296 22.50 26.02 17.31
CA LEU A 296 21.23 25.46 17.84
C LEU A 296 21.17 23.93 17.68
N PHE A 297 21.55 23.40 16.51
CA PHE A 297 21.43 21.96 16.23
C PHE A 297 22.49 21.10 16.94
N ASN A 298 23.62 21.67 17.35
CA ASN A 298 24.61 20.99 18.22
C ASN A 298 24.34 21.19 19.73
N SER A 299 23.09 21.39 20.13
CA SER A 299 22.75 21.67 21.53
C SER A 299 21.55 20.86 22.05
N THR A 300 20.88 21.38 23.08
CA THR A 300 19.77 20.71 23.78
C THR A 300 18.54 20.52 22.89
N TYR A 301 17.59 19.70 23.35
CA TYR A 301 16.37 19.42 22.58
C TYR A 301 15.52 20.68 22.34
N GLU A 302 15.47 21.61 23.29
CA GLU A 302 14.74 22.89 23.16
C GLU A 302 15.36 23.78 22.07
N ARG A 303 16.68 23.76 21.94
CA ARG A 303 17.40 24.54 20.92
C ARG A 303 17.23 23.94 19.53
N LYS A 304 17.25 22.61 19.41
CA LYS A 304 16.89 21.90 18.17
C LYS A 304 15.44 22.17 17.77
N TYR A 305 14.51 22.18 18.74
CA TYR A 305 13.11 22.55 18.51
C TYR A 305 12.98 23.96 17.94
N LEU A 306 13.70 24.93 18.53
CA LEU A 306 13.78 26.28 18.01
C LEU A 306 14.33 26.30 16.57
N GLY A 307 15.44 25.61 16.29
CA GLY A 307 16.01 25.50 14.95
C GLY A 307 15.00 24.99 13.90
N PHE A 308 14.28 23.91 14.21
CA PHE A 308 13.22 23.39 13.34
C PHE A 308 12.05 24.37 13.17
N SER A 309 11.70 25.10 14.23
CA SER A 309 10.63 26.11 14.18
C SER A 309 11.02 27.32 13.32
N LEU A 310 12.30 27.74 13.37
CA LEU A 310 12.85 28.78 12.50
C LEU A 310 12.87 28.34 11.03
N PHE A 311 13.22 27.08 10.76
CA PHE A 311 13.17 26.51 9.41
C PHE A 311 11.77 26.67 8.79
N LYS A 312 10.72 26.35 9.54
CA LYS A 312 9.32 26.48 9.08
C LYS A 312 8.93 27.91 8.71
N ILE A 313 9.51 28.91 9.38
CA ILE A 313 9.23 30.33 9.10
C ILE A 313 9.99 30.80 7.85
N ILE A 314 11.21 30.33 7.66
CA ILE A 314 12.11 30.82 6.62
C ILE A 314 11.81 30.16 5.27
N LEU A 315 11.62 28.83 5.23
CA LEU A 315 11.48 28.09 3.97
C LEU A 315 10.42 28.68 3.02
N PRO A 316 9.19 29.03 3.45
CA PRO A 316 8.18 29.60 2.55
C PRO A 316 8.52 30.99 2.00
N LYS A 317 9.53 31.68 2.56
CA LYS A 317 9.94 33.02 2.16
C LYS A 317 11.20 33.03 1.28
N LEU A 318 11.81 31.86 1.03
CA LEU A 318 13.03 31.75 0.24
C LEU A 318 12.73 31.55 -1.25
N SER A 319 13.62 32.08 -2.10
CA SER A 319 13.70 31.68 -3.50
C SER A 319 14.37 30.32 -3.64
N THR A 320 14.11 29.62 -4.74
CA THR A 320 14.63 28.25 -5.01
C THR A 320 16.16 28.17 -4.91
N GLU A 321 16.88 29.21 -5.35
CA GLU A 321 18.35 29.31 -5.27
C GLU A 321 18.89 29.33 -3.84
N LYS A 322 18.07 29.75 -2.87
CA LYS A 322 18.44 29.92 -1.47
C LYS A 322 18.06 28.70 -0.61
N ILE A 323 17.29 27.76 -1.15
CA ILE A 323 16.91 26.53 -0.44
C ILE A 323 18.13 25.69 -0.02
N PRO A 324 19.18 25.50 -0.84
CA PRO A 324 20.27 24.60 -0.47
C PRO A 324 20.99 24.94 0.84
N PHE A 325 21.18 26.24 1.16
CA PHE A 325 21.94 26.60 2.35
C PHE A 325 21.20 26.34 3.67
N ILE A 326 19.86 26.24 3.65
CA ILE A 326 19.11 25.92 4.87
C ILE A 326 19.12 24.43 5.21
N PHE A 327 19.41 23.56 4.22
CA PHE A 327 19.64 22.13 4.39
C PHE A 327 21.09 21.83 4.81
N ALA A 328 21.51 22.51 5.86
CA ALA A 328 22.85 22.47 6.42
C ALA A 328 23.13 21.14 7.16
N PRO A 329 24.42 20.78 7.38
CA PRO A 329 24.79 19.44 7.84
C PRO A 329 24.22 19.06 9.22
N ASN A 330 24.19 19.97 10.19
CA ASN A 330 23.70 19.64 11.54
C ASN A 330 22.17 19.59 11.60
N PHE A 331 21.49 20.42 10.80
CA PHE A 331 20.06 20.35 10.53
C PHE A 331 19.69 19.00 9.95
N MET A 332 20.35 18.58 8.85
CA MET A 332 20.06 17.31 8.19
C MET A 332 20.32 16.10 9.08
N ARG A 333 21.46 16.08 9.78
CA ARG A 333 21.75 15.04 10.77
C ARG A 333 20.68 14.99 11.86
N SER A 334 20.24 16.14 12.36
CA SER A 334 19.20 16.21 13.38
C SER A 334 17.84 15.76 12.86
N LEU A 335 17.49 16.11 11.62
CA LEU A 335 16.24 15.70 10.99
C LEU A 335 16.20 14.18 10.81
N ILE A 336 17.22 13.60 10.18
CA ILE A 336 17.31 12.15 9.93
C ILE A 336 17.24 11.38 11.25
N ASN A 337 18.07 11.74 12.24
CA ASN A 337 18.10 11.05 13.53
C ASN A 337 16.75 11.07 14.27
N ASN A 338 16.04 12.20 14.23
CA ASN A 338 14.73 12.30 14.90
C ASN A 338 13.60 11.66 14.08
N LEU A 339 13.77 11.40 12.78
CA LEU A 339 12.82 10.62 11.99
C LEU A 339 13.04 9.12 12.18
N SER A 340 14.28 8.64 12.13
CA SER A 340 14.62 7.21 12.23
C SER A 340 14.24 6.58 13.57
N ILE A 341 14.24 7.36 14.66
CA ILE A 341 13.98 6.87 16.01
C ILE A 341 12.68 7.48 16.56
N ASN A 342 11.61 6.67 16.53
CA ASN A 342 10.26 7.08 16.95
C ASN A 342 10.11 7.45 18.44
N LYS A 343 11.06 7.06 19.30
CA LYS A 343 11.09 7.39 20.74
C LYS A 343 11.71 8.76 21.05
N THR A 344 12.25 9.48 20.06
CA THR A 344 12.90 10.77 20.30
C THR A 344 11.88 11.87 20.65
N TYR A 345 12.27 12.80 21.54
CA TYR A 345 11.40 13.92 21.96
C TYR A 345 10.91 14.77 20.79
N LEU A 346 11.74 14.93 19.75
CA LEU A 346 11.43 15.75 18.57
C LEU A 346 10.82 14.97 17.41
N HIS A 347 10.57 13.66 17.56
CA HIS A 347 10.04 12.83 16.46
C HIS A 347 8.74 13.40 15.87
N LYS A 348 7.79 13.78 16.73
CA LYS A 348 6.51 14.38 16.29
C LYS A 348 6.72 15.69 15.53
N LEU A 349 7.67 16.52 15.95
CA LEU A 349 7.98 17.76 15.26
C LEU A 349 8.64 17.50 13.91
N ALA A 350 9.55 16.53 13.84
CA ALA A 350 10.22 16.12 12.61
C ALA A 350 9.22 15.56 11.59
N LEU A 351 8.27 14.71 12.03
CA LEU A 351 7.17 14.24 11.18
C LEU A 351 6.30 15.40 10.67
N GLN A 352 5.94 16.34 11.54
CA GLN A 352 5.20 17.54 11.11
C GLN A 352 6.01 18.36 10.10
N LEU A 353 7.33 18.47 10.29
CA LEU A 353 8.21 19.18 9.34
C LEU A 353 8.18 18.52 7.97
N ILE A 354 8.24 17.18 7.90
CA ILE A 354 8.12 16.43 6.64
C ILE A 354 6.76 16.68 5.98
N GLN A 355 5.67 16.67 6.75
CA GLN A 355 4.34 16.99 6.21
C GLN A 355 4.27 18.42 5.66
N ASP A 356 4.88 19.38 6.36
CA ASP A 356 4.96 20.76 5.91
C ASP A 356 5.80 20.88 4.62
N LEU A 357 6.89 20.11 4.49
CA LEU A 357 7.70 20.03 3.27
C LEU A 357 6.91 19.48 2.08
N ILE A 358 6.17 18.39 2.27
CA ILE A 358 5.32 17.80 1.22
C ILE A 358 4.25 18.79 0.78
N LYS A 359 3.67 19.53 1.73
CA LYS A 359 2.70 20.58 1.41
C LYS A 359 3.34 21.69 0.58
N ILE A 360 4.51 22.20 0.95
CA ILE A 360 5.21 23.25 0.18
C ILE A 360 5.60 22.73 -1.22
N ALA A 361 6.06 21.48 -1.30
CA ALA A 361 6.41 20.85 -2.58
C ALA A 361 5.20 20.72 -3.53
N SER A 362 4.00 20.51 -2.97
CA SER A 362 2.76 20.43 -3.77
C SER A 362 2.35 21.76 -4.42
N GLU A 363 2.87 22.88 -3.95
CA GLU A 363 2.57 24.22 -4.49
C GLU A 363 3.45 24.60 -5.71
N ASP A 364 4.70 24.13 -5.76
CA ASP A 364 5.67 24.46 -6.83
C ASP A 364 6.61 23.28 -7.13
N SER A 365 6.54 22.75 -8.36
CA SER A 365 7.37 21.63 -8.81
C SER A 365 8.88 21.93 -8.82
N THR A 366 9.29 23.19 -9.00
CA THR A 366 10.71 23.56 -8.93
C THR A 366 11.24 23.48 -7.50
N VAL A 367 10.41 23.88 -6.52
CA VAL A 367 10.70 23.74 -5.10
C VAL A 367 10.73 22.28 -4.71
N ALA A 368 9.79 21.47 -5.19
CA ALA A 368 9.78 20.02 -4.96
C ALA A 368 11.09 19.34 -5.39
N ILE A 369 11.60 19.65 -6.60
CA ILE A 369 12.88 19.12 -7.09
C ILE A 369 14.04 19.61 -6.24
N ALA A 370 14.07 20.90 -5.87
CA ALA A 370 15.10 21.44 -4.99
C ALA A 370 15.12 20.73 -3.62
N LEU A 371 13.94 20.44 -3.06
CA LEU A 371 13.80 19.69 -1.80
C LEU A 371 14.30 18.25 -1.95
N ILE A 372 13.91 17.53 -3.00
CA ILE A 372 14.42 16.18 -3.27
C ILE A 372 15.95 16.21 -3.39
N ALA A 373 16.49 17.18 -4.12
CA ALA A 373 17.92 17.34 -4.30
C ALA A 373 18.66 17.58 -2.97
N GLN A 374 18.08 18.31 -2.02
CA GLN A 374 18.70 18.51 -0.71
C GLN A 374 18.55 17.29 0.21
N LEU A 375 17.41 16.60 0.19
CA LEU A 375 17.16 15.41 1.01
C LEU A 375 18.00 14.20 0.57
N THR A 376 18.32 14.10 -0.71
CA THR A 376 19.11 13.00 -1.32
C THR A 376 20.56 13.38 -1.60
N GLY A 377 20.90 14.68 -1.50
CA GLY A 377 22.22 15.21 -1.83
C GLY A 377 23.25 15.09 -0.70
N LYS A 378 24.30 15.92 -0.77
CA LYS A 378 25.53 15.86 0.05
C LYS A 378 25.32 15.70 1.56
N HIS A 379 24.32 16.38 2.12
CA HIS A 379 24.04 16.36 3.56
C HIS A 379 22.87 15.44 3.94
N GLY A 380 22.17 14.92 2.94
CA GLY A 380 21.08 13.97 3.10
C GLY A 380 21.54 12.53 2.94
N ASN A 381 20.65 11.69 2.40
CA ASN A 381 20.98 10.32 2.06
C ASN A 381 20.13 9.86 0.88
N GLN A 382 20.74 9.15 -0.07
CA GLN A 382 20.01 8.55 -1.20
C GLN A 382 18.89 7.61 -0.76
N ASN A 383 19.12 6.88 0.33
CA ASN A 383 18.16 5.98 0.96
C ASN A 383 17.39 6.69 2.10
N PHE A 384 17.09 7.99 1.93
CA PHE A 384 16.43 8.81 2.96
C PHE A 384 15.19 8.13 3.53
N ASP A 385 14.29 7.66 2.67
CA ASP A 385 13.03 7.02 3.06
C ASP A 385 13.26 5.72 3.85
N LYS A 386 14.19 4.87 3.42
CA LYS A 386 14.57 3.62 4.10
C LYS A 386 15.18 3.89 5.49
N ILE A 387 16.10 4.86 5.60
CA ILE A 387 16.77 5.20 6.86
C ILE A 387 15.80 5.86 7.84
N THR A 388 14.96 6.77 7.34
CA THR A 388 14.01 7.51 8.18
C THR A 388 12.74 6.71 8.48
N LYS A 389 12.53 5.57 7.80
CA LYS A 389 11.28 4.78 7.84
C LYS A 389 10.07 5.65 7.48
N THR A 390 10.25 6.52 6.49
CA THR A 390 9.20 7.39 5.94
C THR A 390 9.05 7.19 4.43
N LYS A 391 7.97 7.71 3.84
CA LYS A 391 7.76 7.74 2.38
C LYS A 391 7.84 9.19 1.88
N THR A 392 8.83 9.94 2.34
CA THR A 392 8.92 11.39 2.12
C THR A 392 9.22 11.70 0.66
N ILE A 393 10.27 11.08 0.10
CA ILE A 393 10.69 11.30 -1.28
C ILE A 393 9.59 10.82 -2.22
N ASP A 394 9.06 9.61 -1.98
CA ASP A 394 7.95 9.05 -2.77
C ASP A 394 6.71 9.96 -2.76
N SER A 395 6.38 10.54 -1.60
CA SER A 395 5.24 11.45 -1.49
C SER A 395 5.48 12.78 -2.22
N ILE A 396 6.70 13.32 -2.19
CA ILE A 396 7.04 14.54 -2.94
C ILE A 396 6.96 14.24 -4.45
N ILE A 397 7.54 13.14 -4.92
CA ILE A 397 7.51 12.75 -6.35
C ILE A 397 6.05 12.56 -6.81
N ALA A 398 5.19 11.96 -5.99
CA ALA A 398 3.77 11.77 -6.32
C ALA A 398 2.97 13.08 -6.44
N THR A 399 3.49 14.22 -5.95
CA THR A 399 2.87 15.55 -6.13
C THR A 399 3.30 16.27 -7.41
N LEU A 400 4.32 15.78 -8.11
CA LEU A 400 4.83 16.40 -9.33
C LEU A 400 3.84 16.26 -10.49
N ASN A 401 3.73 17.31 -11.31
CA ASN A 401 3.06 17.24 -12.61
C ASN A 401 4.00 16.67 -13.69
N ILE A 402 3.50 16.50 -14.91
CA ILE A 402 4.27 15.90 -16.03
C ILE A 402 5.57 16.67 -16.31
N ASP A 403 5.53 18.00 -16.31
CA ASP A 403 6.74 18.83 -16.57
C ASP A 403 7.74 18.78 -15.41
N GLY A 404 7.26 18.67 -14.17
CA GLY A 404 8.06 18.44 -12.98
C GLY A 404 8.75 17.07 -13.01
N ILE A 405 8.06 16.02 -13.46
CA ILE A 405 8.65 14.68 -13.63
C ILE A 405 9.73 14.70 -14.71
N LYS A 406 9.51 15.38 -15.85
CA LYS A 406 10.56 15.56 -16.88
C LYS A 406 11.79 16.26 -16.31
N SER A 407 11.58 17.35 -15.56
CA SER A 407 12.66 18.08 -14.91
C SER A 407 13.39 17.23 -13.86
N TYR A 408 12.68 16.33 -13.16
CA TYR A 408 13.27 15.36 -12.24
C TYR A 408 14.09 14.28 -12.97
N ILE A 409 13.61 13.77 -14.11
CA ILE A 409 14.37 12.86 -14.98
C ILE A 409 15.65 13.54 -15.48
N ASP A 410 15.58 14.80 -15.91
CA ASP A 410 16.76 15.57 -16.31
C ASP A 410 17.75 15.78 -15.16
N TYR A 411 17.25 16.02 -13.94
CA TYR A 411 18.07 16.09 -12.73
C TYR A 411 18.78 14.76 -12.44
N LEU A 412 18.05 13.63 -12.45
CA LEU A 412 18.61 12.29 -12.27
C LEU A 412 19.66 11.96 -13.33
N ARG A 413 19.37 12.31 -14.58
CA ARG A 413 20.28 12.13 -15.71
C ARG A 413 21.57 12.92 -15.54
N ASN A 414 21.49 14.17 -15.10
CA ASN A 414 22.69 14.98 -14.84
C ASN A 414 23.53 14.38 -13.72
N ILE A 415 22.90 13.84 -12.66
CA ILE A 415 23.62 13.10 -11.62
C ILE A 415 24.33 11.91 -12.23
N PHE A 416 23.66 11.05 -13.01
CA PHE A 416 24.28 9.86 -13.57
C PHE A 416 25.52 10.19 -14.43
N LEU A 417 25.43 11.24 -15.24
CA LEU A 417 26.46 11.66 -16.18
C LEU A 417 27.65 12.37 -15.52
N ASP A 418 27.40 13.19 -14.50
CA ASP A 418 28.43 13.99 -13.82
C ASP A 418 28.67 13.48 -12.39
N GLN A 419 29.73 12.67 -12.24
CA GLN A 419 30.17 12.10 -10.97
C GLN A 419 31.55 12.63 -10.54
N ASP A 420 31.99 13.78 -11.08
CA ASP A 420 33.31 14.35 -10.84
C ASP A 420 33.55 14.69 -9.35
N SER A 421 32.49 14.83 -8.55
CA SER A 421 32.59 15.07 -7.10
C SER A 421 33.09 13.87 -6.29
N PHE A 422 33.11 12.67 -6.85
CA PHE A 422 33.56 11.43 -6.20
C PHE A 422 34.93 11.05 -6.75
N GLU A 423 36.00 11.71 -6.29
CA GLU A 423 37.39 11.45 -6.66
C GLU A 423 37.70 9.93 -6.68
N SER A 424 37.80 9.31 -7.87
CA SER A 424 38.29 7.95 -8.15
C SER A 424 37.66 6.74 -7.40
N ASP A 425 36.66 6.93 -6.53
CA ASP A 425 36.02 5.86 -5.76
C ASP A 425 34.90 5.19 -6.59
N THR A 426 35.29 4.17 -7.37
CA THR A 426 34.40 3.44 -8.28
C THR A 426 33.17 2.87 -7.58
N LYS A 427 33.28 2.37 -6.34
CA LYS A 427 32.15 1.81 -5.60
C LYS A 427 31.08 2.85 -5.27
N LYS A 428 31.48 4.08 -4.92
CA LYS A 428 30.53 5.17 -4.66
C LYS A 428 29.84 5.63 -5.92
N VAL A 429 30.56 5.72 -7.03
CA VAL A 429 30.01 6.06 -8.34
C VAL A 429 28.98 5.01 -8.77
N GLU A 430 29.30 3.72 -8.63
CA GLU A 430 28.38 2.63 -8.92
C GLU A 430 27.12 2.73 -8.04
N ALA A 431 27.26 2.89 -6.73
CA ALA A 431 26.10 3.06 -5.84
C ALA A 431 25.21 4.27 -6.22
N HIS A 432 25.81 5.39 -6.62
CA HIS A 432 25.05 6.58 -7.07
C HIS A 432 24.31 6.31 -8.38
N ARG A 433 24.95 5.64 -9.34
CA ARG A 433 24.34 5.27 -10.62
C ARG A 433 23.23 4.23 -10.45
N THR A 434 23.44 3.22 -9.60
CA THR A 434 22.42 2.25 -9.22
C THR A 434 21.20 2.94 -8.63
N TRP A 435 21.41 3.85 -7.66
CA TRP A 435 20.32 4.64 -7.10
C TRP A 435 19.57 5.46 -8.16
N VAL A 436 20.27 6.12 -9.08
CA VAL A 436 19.61 6.86 -10.17
C VAL A 436 18.74 5.94 -11.02
N VAL A 437 19.27 4.79 -11.44
CA VAL A 437 18.53 3.82 -12.27
C VAL A 437 17.30 3.31 -11.53
N ASP A 438 17.41 2.97 -10.24
CA ASP A 438 16.28 2.52 -9.44
C ASP A 438 15.22 3.62 -9.24
N GLN A 439 15.63 4.89 -9.11
CA GLN A 439 14.70 6.02 -9.09
C GLN A 439 13.93 6.16 -10.40
N LEU A 440 14.58 6.02 -11.55
CA LEU A 440 13.91 6.05 -12.85
C LEU A 440 12.88 4.91 -12.99
N VAL A 441 13.21 3.72 -12.49
CA VAL A 441 12.29 2.56 -12.49
C VAL A 441 11.13 2.80 -11.52
N SER A 442 11.37 3.40 -10.35
CA SER A 442 10.34 3.76 -9.37
C SER A 442 9.29 4.72 -9.95
N ILE A 443 9.72 5.70 -10.78
CA ILE A 443 8.80 6.59 -11.50
C ILE A 443 7.79 5.79 -12.33
N ILE A 444 8.23 4.70 -12.98
CA ILE A 444 7.38 3.85 -13.81
C ILE A 444 6.55 2.87 -12.98
N LYS A 445 7.07 2.31 -11.90
CA LYS A 445 6.32 1.37 -11.05
C LYS A 445 5.23 2.06 -10.22
N ASN A 446 5.46 3.29 -9.76
CA ASN A 446 4.51 3.98 -8.88
C ASN A 446 3.25 4.43 -9.65
N GLN A 447 2.11 3.79 -9.39
CA GLN A 447 0.85 4.04 -10.08
C GLN A 447 0.25 5.44 -9.81
N LYS A 448 0.68 6.13 -8.75
CA LYS A 448 0.17 7.47 -8.38
C LYS A 448 0.76 8.59 -9.25
N ILE A 449 1.90 8.34 -9.89
CA ILE A 449 2.60 9.33 -10.71
C ILE A 449 1.90 9.44 -12.08
N PRO A 450 1.59 10.66 -12.55
CA PRO A 450 1.05 10.85 -13.90
C PRO A 450 2.11 10.51 -14.95
N LYS A 451 1.84 9.48 -15.76
CA LYS A 451 2.74 9.01 -16.82
C LYS A 451 2.14 9.32 -18.19
N ASN A 452 2.95 9.86 -19.09
CA ASN A 452 2.64 9.98 -20.50
C ASN A 452 3.67 9.20 -21.34
N ASP A 453 3.40 9.03 -22.62
CA ASP A 453 4.28 8.28 -23.52
C ASP A 453 5.70 8.88 -23.59
N GLU A 454 5.84 10.20 -23.44
CA GLU A 454 7.14 10.88 -23.43
C GLU A 454 8.01 10.51 -22.22
N ILE A 455 7.42 10.34 -21.04
CA ILE A 455 8.15 9.88 -19.84
C ILE A 455 8.71 8.47 -20.07
N TYR A 456 7.90 7.55 -20.61
CA TYR A 456 8.36 6.21 -20.98
C TYR A 456 9.51 6.28 -21.99
N LEU A 457 9.39 7.10 -23.04
CA LEU A 457 10.42 7.22 -24.08
C LEU A 457 11.73 7.80 -23.55
N SER A 458 11.68 8.83 -22.70
CA SER A 458 12.88 9.41 -22.09
C SER A 458 13.64 8.39 -21.25
N ILE A 459 12.93 7.58 -20.45
CA ILE A 459 13.53 6.53 -19.61
C ILE A 459 14.02 5.37 -20.47
N PHE A 460 13.26 4.94 -21.48
CA PHE A 460 13.70 3.90 -22.42
C PHE A 460 14.99 4.28 -23.12
N GLU A 461 15.04 5.48 -23.69
CA GLU A 461 16.22 5.93 -24.41
C GLU A 461 17.42 6.05 -23.47
N PHE A 462 17.23 6.58 -22.26
CA PHE A 462 18.31 6.70 -21.28
C PHE A 462 18.87 5.32 -20.89
N LEU A 463 18.03 4.37 -20.48
CA LEU A 463 18.48 3.04 -20.08
C LEU A 463 19.07 2.25 -21.26
N PHE A 464 18.51 2.41 -22.46
CA PHE A 464 19.01 1.70 -23.63
C PHE A 464 20.37 2.22 -24.09
N VAL A 465 20.56 3.55 -24.11
CA VAL A 465 21.84 4.16 -24.49
C VAL A 465 22.94 3.76 -23.51
N ASN A 466 22.69 3.82 -22.20
CA ASN A 466 23.71 3.47 -21.19
C ASN A 466 23.84 1.95 -20.96
N GLY A 467 22.92 1.12 -21.47
CA GLY A 467 22.97 -0.33 -21.33
C GLY A 467 23.50 -1.08 -22.56
N PHE A 468 23.13 -0.65 -23.78
CA PHE A 468 23.40 -1.38 -25.03
C PHE A 468 24.36 -0.65 -25.98
N CYS A 469 24.75 0.59 -25.65
CA CYS A 469 25.56 1.42 -26.53
C CYS A 469 26.78 2.00 -25.79
N VAL A 470 27.82 2.32 -26.57
CA VAL A 470 28.95 3.14 -26.16
C VAL A 470 28.93 4.43 -26.98
N VAL A 471 28.83 5.58 -26.32
CA VAL A 471 28.89 6.89 -26.98
C VAL A 471 30.36 7.25 -27.17
N GLU A 472 30.84 7.34 -28.42
CA GLU A 472 32.27 7.56 -28.70
C GLU A 472 32.66 9.04 -28.66
N LYS A 473 31.73 9.95 -29.00
CA LYS A 473 32.00 11.40 -29.11
C LYS A 473 30.79 12.25 -28.72
N GLU A 474 31.02 13.29 -27.91
CA GLU A 474 30.02 14.33 -27.64
C GLU A 474 29.59 15.04 -28.93
N SER A 475 28.29 15.16 -29.14
CA SER A 475 27.74 15.86 -30.30
C SER A 475 26.62 16.81 -29.90
N LYS A 476 26.88 18.11 -29.96
CA LYS A 476 25.86 19.16 -29.74
C LYS A 476 24.72 19.12 -30.77
N LYS A 477 24.90 18.41 -31.89
CA LYS A 477 23.90 18.23 -32.96
C LYS A 477 23.17 16.88 -32.88
N ALA A 478 23.39 16.08 -31.83
CA ALA A 478 22.68 14.82 -31.68
C ALA A 478 21.16 15.05 -31.53
N PHE A 479 20.37 14.11 -32.06
CA PHE A 479 18.90 14.22 -32.04
C PHE A 479 18.29 13.98 -30.65
N SER A 480 19.04 13.34 -29.75
CA SER A 480 18.66 13.10 -28.37
C SER A 480 19.62 13.78 -27.42
N GLU A 481 19.07 14.28 -26.31
CA GLU A 481 19.86 14.83 -25.21
C GLU A 481 20.85 13.79 -24.67
N ASN A 482 20.45 12.52 -24.55
CA ASN A 482 21.25 11.40 -24.02
C ASN A 482 22.58 11.17 -24.75
N LEU A 483 22.71 11.73 -25.96
CA LEU A 483 23.87 11.56 -26.84
C LEU A 483 24.79 12.79 -26.88
N LYS A 484 24.43 13.86 -26.15
CA LYS A 484 25.16 15.13 -26.18
C LYS A 484 26.33 15.18 -25.21
N VAL A 485 26.25 14.43 -24.11
CA VAL A 485 27.22 14.45 -23.00
C VAL A 485 27.64 13.01 -22.68
N LEU A 486 28.94 12.80 -22.49
CA LEU A 486 29.49 11.50 -22.09
C LEU A 486 29.36 11.29 -20.58
N PRO A 487 29.06 10.06 -20.11
CA PRO A 487 29.20 9.71 -18.69
C PRO A 487 30.65 9.90 -18.23
N LYS A 488 30.85 10.58 -17.10
CA LYS A 488 32.15 10.74 -16.44
C LYS A 488 32.04 10.23 -15.00
N PRO A 489 32.76 9.16 -14.61
CA PRO A 489 33.64 8.28 -15.41
C PRO A 489 32.86 7.38 -16.39
N GLU A 490 33.54 6.64 -17.28
CA GLU A 490 32.88 5.67 -18.18
C GLU A 490 32.04 4.64 -17.41
N ASP A 491 30.99 4.11 -18.04
CA ASP A 491 30.09 3.14 -17.41
C ASP A 491 30.77 1.78 -17.23
N SER A 492 30.76 1.27 -16.00
CA SER A 492 31.22 -0.09 -15.71
C SER A 492 30.28 -1.13 -16.28
N GLU A 493 30.80 -2.33 -16.55
CA GLU A 493 30.01 -3.46 -17.07
C GLU A 493 28.80 -3.78 -16.17
N LYS A 494 29.00 -3.73 -14.85
CA LYS A 494 27.92 -3.89 -13.85
C LYS A 494 26.78 -2.89 -14.03
N ILE A 495 27.09 -1.61 -14.23
CA ILE A 495 26.06 -0.58 -14.45
C ILE A 495 25.39 -0.73 -15.81
N GLN A 496 26.12 -1.19 -16.83
CA GLN A 496 25.53 -1.51 -18.14
C GLN A 496 24.53 -2.68 -18.01
N GLU A 497 24.90 -3.76 -17.31
CA GLU A 497 24.00 -4.89 -17.02
C GLU A 497 22.77 -4.48 -16.21
N LEU A 498 22.96 -3.64 -15.19
CA LEU A 498 21.85 -3.06 -14.42
C LEU A 498 20.91 -2.26 -15.33
N CYS A 499 21.44 -1.39 -16.19
CA CYS A 499 20.64 -0.65 -17.17
C CYS A 499 19.87 -1.59 -18.11
N ARG A 500 20.47 -2.68 -18.59
CA ARG A 500 19.79 -3.69 -19.44
C ARG A 500 18.64 -4.38 -18.69
N SER A 501 18.91 -4.87 -17.48
CA SER A 501 17.91 -5.54 -16.63
C SER A 501 16.72 -4.62 -16.30
N ARG A 502 17.02 -3.38 -15.90
CA ARG A 502 16.01 -2.37 -15.58
C ARG A 502 15.27 -1.86 -16.82
N PHE A 503 15.93 -1.79 -17.98
CA PHE A 503 15.27 -1.51 -19.26
C PHE A 503 14.19 -2.56 -19.58
N LEU A 504 14.50 -3.85 -19.43
CA LEU A 504 13.52 -4.93 -19.63
C LEU A 504 12.34 -4.84 -18.65
N THR A 505 12.62 -4.45 -17.40
CA THR A 505 11.59 -4.22 -16.38
C THR A 505 10.65 -3.09 -16.79
N VAL A 506 11.19 -1.92 -17.16
CA VAL A 506 10.39 -0.76 -17.61
C VAL A 506 9.63 -1.09 -18.90
N LEU A 507 10.22 -1.88 -19.80
CA LEU A 507 9.58 -2.33 -21.03
C LEU A 507 8.38 -3.25 -20.73
N GLY A 508 8.51 -4.16 -19.77
CA GLY A 508 7.42 -5.00 -19.27
C GLY A 508 6.28 -4.21 -18.62
N GLU A 509 6.60 -3.18 -17.83
CA GLU A 509 5.60 -2.31 -17.19
C GLU A 509 4.88 -1.41 -18.20
N SER A 510 5.52 -1.05 -19.31
CA SER A 510 4.88 -0.24 -20.36
C SER A 510 3.68 -0.94 -21.03
N LEU A 511 3.59 -2.27 -20.92
CA LEU A 511 2.43 -3.06 -21.38
C LEU A 511 1.16 -2.78 -20.57
N ASN A 512 1.31 -2.21 -19.37
CA ASN A 512 0.21 -1.78 -18.51
C ASN A 512 -0.14 -0.29 -18.69
N SER A 513 0.52 0.42 -19.63
CA SER A 513 0.31 1.85 -19.84
C SER A 513 -1.15 2.18 -20.20
N PRO A 514 -1.75 3.26 -19.65
CA PRO A 514 -3.12 3.68 -19.93
C PRO A 514 -3.39 3.96 -21.42
N SER A 515 -2.36 4.30 -22.21
CA SER A 515 -2.43 4.49 -23.67
C SER A 515 -2.88 3.20 -24.41
N LEU A 516 -2.71 2.02 -23.80
CA LEU A 516 -3.15 0.73 -24.36
C LEU A 516 -4.62 0.41 -24.05
N ASN A 517 -5.23 1.10 -23.08
CA ASN A 517 -6.61 0.88 -22.65
C ASN A 517 -7.61 1.86 -23.30
N THR A 518 -7.12 2.94 -23.92
CA THR A 518 -7.94 3.91 -24.65
C THR A 518 -8.16 3.46 -26.09
N SER A 519 -9.40 3.53 -26.56
CA SER A 519 -9.81 3.04 -27.90
C SER A 519 -9.41 3.98 -29.06
N GLU A 520 -8.53 4.95 -28.82
CA GLU A 520 -8.13 5.99 -29.78
C GLU A 520 -6.71 5.77 -30.31
N GLU A 521 -6.39 6.42 -31.43
CA GLU A 521 -5.23 6.26 -32.33
C GLU A 521 -3.83 6.56 -31.74
N ILE A 522 -3.61 6.33 -30.44
CA ILE A 522 -2.32 6.59 -29.80
C ILE A 522 -1.39 5.40 -30.04
N VAL A 523 -0.26 5.65 -30.72
CA VAL A 523 0.78 4.66 -30.98
C VAL A 523 1.50 4.32 -29.66
N ALA A 524 1.58 3.05 -29.30
CA ALA A 524 2.19 2.61 -28.05
C ALA A 524 3.66 3.07 -27.91
N PRO A 525 4.13 3.43 -26.69
CA PRO A 525 5.50 3.88 -26.45
C PRO A 525 6.58 2.94 -27.00
N SER A 526 6.42 1.62 -26.86
CA SER A 526 7.37 0.64 -27.38
C SER A 526 7.47 0.64 -28.91
N THR A 527 6.38 0.96 -29.62
CA THR A 527 6.38 1.09 -31.08
C THR A 527 7.13 2.34 -31.52
N GLN A 528 6.93 3.45 -30.80
CA GLN A 528 7.70 4.69 -31.02
C GLN A 528 9.19 4.48 -30.71
N PHE A 529 9.50 3.72 -29.65
CA PHE A 529 10.87 3.40 -29.26
C PHE A 529 11.62 2.58 -30.31
N LEU A 530 10.95 1.64 -30.99
CA LEU A 530 11.56 0.89 -32.10
C LEU A 530 12.06 1.83 -33.22
N GLN A 531 11.35 2.93 -33.48
CA GLN A 531 11.80 3.96 -34.44
C GLN A 531 13.01 4.76 -33.93
N ILE A 532 13.12 4.95 -32.61
CA ILE A 532 14.29 5.59 -31.98
C ILE A 532 15.50 4.67 -32.11
N ILE A 533 15.37 3.36 -31.87
CA ILE A 533 16.45 2.38 -32.08
C ILE A 533 16.95 2.44 -33.54
N ASP A 534 16.04 2.53 -34.51
CA ASP A 534 16.44 2.67 -35.92
C ASP A 534 17.25 3.96 -36.15
N LYS A 535 16.84 5.09 -35.55
CA LYS A 535 17.61 6.34 -35.62
C LYS A 535 18.98 6.20 -34.95
N LEU A 536 19.06 5.54 -33.80
CA LEU A 536 20.31 5.24 -33.10
C LEU A 536 21.25 4.39 -33.96
N SER A 537 20.72 3.39 -34.68
CA SER A 537 21.51 2.55 -35.61
C SER A 537 22.15 3.31 -36.78
N THR A 538 21.58 4.47 -37.15
CA THR A 538 22.13 5.34 -38.21
C THR A 538 23.05 6.43 -37.68
N ALA A 539 23.17 6.58 -36.36
CA ALA A 539 23.96 7.63 -35.73
C ALA A 539 25.46 7.29 -35.81
N LYS A 540 26.30 8.28 -36.17
CA LYS A 540 27.75 8.08 -36.32
C LYS A 540 28.55 8.24 -35.03
N ASN A 541 27.91 8.65 -33.94
CA ASN A 541 28.52 8.97 -32.66
C ASN A 541 28.30 7.88 -31.60
N ILE A 542 27.73 6.74 -31.99
CA ILE A 542 27.36 5.63 -31.11
C ILE A 542 27.83 4.33 -31.74
N LYS A 543 28.35 3.44 -30.91
CA LYS A 543 28.61 2.05 -31.27
C LYS A 543 27.75 1.14 -30.39
N PHE A 544 27.08 0.15 -30.98
CA PHE A 544 26.39 -0.88 -30.22
C PHE A 544 27.43 -1.83 -29.59
N LEU A 545 27.19 -2.26 -28.35
CA LEU A 545 28.06 -3.21 -27.64
C LEU A 545 28.15 -4.54 -28.39
N VAL A 546 27.02 -5.00 -28.93
CA VAL A 546 26.93 -6.21 -29.77
C VAL A 546 26.43 -5.81 -31.15
N GLU A 547 27.18 -6.15 -32.20
CA GLU A 547 26.75 -5.94 -33.57
C GLU A 547 25.76 -7.03 -33.99
N LEU A 548 24.60 -6.63 -34.50
CA LEU A 548 23.63 -7.57 -35.06
C LEU A 548 24.21 -8.26 -36.29
N ASP A 549 24.16 -9.57 -36.29
CA ASP A 549 24.57 -10.43 -37.39
C ASP A 549 23.57 -10.34 -38.57
N LYS A 550 23.79 -11.13 -39.63
CA LYS A 550 22.91 -11.09 -40.82
C LYS A 550 21.53 -11.66 -40.53
N GLU A 551 21.43 -12.66 -39.66
CA GLU A 551 20.17 -13.33 -39.32
C GLU A 551 19.32 -12.45 -38.42
N ALA A 552 19.88 -11.82 -37.38
CA ALA A 552 19.18 -10.84 -36.55
C ALA A 552 18.64 -9.65 -37.36
N LYS A 553 19.44 -9.14 -38.31
CA LYS A 553 19.01 -8.06 -39.22
C LYS A 553 17.86 -8.50 -40.12
N ALA A 554 17.88 -9.74 -40.62
CA ALA A 554 16.80 -10.29 -41.44
C ALA A 554 15.52 -10.49 -40.62
N ALA A 555 15.61 -11.08 -39.42
CA ALA A 555 14.48 -11.26 -38.50
C ALA A 555 13.85 -9.93 -38.09
N LYS A 556 14.66 -8.92 -37.73
CA LYS A 556 14.17 -7.55 -37.43
C LYS A 556 13.45 -6.91 -38.62
N ALA A 557 13.97 -7.10 -39.84
CA ALA A 557 13.31 -6.62 -41.06
C ALA A 557 11.99 -7.36 -41.33
N ASN A 558 11.94 -8.68 -41.11
CA ASN A 558 10.75 -9.51 -41.25
C ASN A 558 9.65 -9.06 -40.26
N ALA A 559 10.00 -8.88 -38.99
CA ALA A 559 9.11 -8.34 -37.97
C ALA A 559 8.55 -6.96 -38.38
N LYS A 560 9.41 -6.04 -38.85
CA LYS A 560 8.98 -4.70 -39.29
C LYS A 560 8.05 -4.71 -40.50
N ASN A 561 8.29 -5.59 -41.48
CA ASN A 561 7.41 -5.76 -42.63
C ASN A 561 6.03 -6.29 -42.22
N THR A 562 6.01 -7.23 -41.28
CA THR A 562 4.78 -7.78 -40.71
C THR A 562 4.02 -6.72 -39.90
N LEU A 563 4.71 -5.92 -39.09
CA LEU A 563 4.12 -4.78 -38.36
C LEU A 563 3.49 -3.74 -39.29
N ASN A 564 4.13 -3.43 -40.42
CA ASN A 564 3.55 -2.56 -41.45
C ASN A 564 2.30 -3.17 -42.11
N THR A 565 2.18 -4.50 -42.13
CA THR A 565 1.00 -5.20 -42.65
C THR A 565 -0.12 -5.22 -41.61
N ILE A 566 0.21 -5.43 -40.33
CA ILE A 566 -0.71 -5.38 -39.20
C ILE A 566 -1.33 -3.98 -39.09
N SER A 567 -0.53 -2.92 -39.09
CA SER A 567 -1.02 -1.54 -39.02
C SER A 567 -1.99 -1.18 -40.17
N LYS A 568 -1.71 -1.63 -41.40
CA LYS A 568 -2.64 -1.48 -42.53
C LYS A 568 -3.96 -2.21 -42.30
N LYS A 569 -3.93 -3.47 -41.83
CA LYS A 569 -5.17 -4.23 -41.51
C LYS A 569 -5.92 -3.61 -40.34
N LEU A 570 -5.22 -3.12 -39.33
CA LEU A 570 -5.81 -2.47 -38.16
C LEU A 570 -6.56 -1.18 -38.52
N SER A 571 -6.10 -0.46 -39.56
CA SER A 571 -6.82 0.69 -40.11
C SER A 571 -8.04 0.31 -40.99
N ALA A 572 -8.14 -0.94 -41.44
CA ALA A 572 -9.17 -1.41 -42.37
C ALA A 572 -10.30 -2.22 -41.69
N THR A 573 -10.00 -2.91 -40.59
CA THR A 573 -10.95 -3.76 -39.85
C THR A 573 -11.74 -2.94 -38.82
N THR A 574 -13.04 -3.24 -38.69
CA THR A 574 -13.92 -2.70 -37.62
C THR A 574 -14.34 -3.75 -36.58
N ASP A 575 -13.94 -5.02 -36.75
CA ASP A 575 -14.25 -6.09 -35.81
C ASP A 575 -13.40 -5.98 -34.53
N LYS A 576 -14.06 -5.93 -33.38
CA LYS A 576 -13.41 -5.78 -32.07
C LYS A 576 -12.52 -6.97 -31.71
N GLU A 577 -12.91 -8.19 -32.07
CA GLU A 577 -12.13 -9.39 -31.75
C GLU A 577 -10.85 -9.45 -32.60
N GLU A 578 -10.98 -9.17 -33.90
CA GLU A 578 -9.84 -9.08 -34.82
C GLU A 578 -8.89 -7.93 -34.46
N ILE A 579 -9.41 -6.74 -34.10
CA ILE A 579 -8.57 -5.61 -33.62
C ILE A 579 -7.77 -6.03 -32.38
N MET A 580 -8.40 -6.73 -31.43
CA MET A 580 -7.72 -7.19 -30.22
C MET A 580 -6.58 -8.19 -30.55
N GLN A 581 -6.82 -9.11 -31.47
CA GLN A 581 -5.82 -10.10 -31.93
C GLN A 581 -4.68 -9.44 -32.71
N LEU A 582 -4.98 -8.49 -33.60
CA LEU A 582 -3.97 -7.72 -34.34
C LEU A 582 -3.09 -6.88 -33.39
N LYS A 583 -3.69 -6.21 -32.40
CA LYS A 583 -2.95 -5.48 -31.35
C LYS A 583 -2.08 -6.39 -30.48
N ALA A 584 -2.51 -7.63 -30.23
CA ALA A 584 -1.71 -8.61 -29.52
C ALA A 584 -0.47 -9.03 -30.32
N PHE A 585 -0.62 -9.34 -31.62
CA PHE A 585 0.51 -9.63 -32.51
C PHE A 585 1.44 -8.44 -32.70
N GLU A 586 0.90 -7.22 -32.85
CA GLU A 586 1.69 -5.99 -32.92
C GLU A 586 2.57 -5.84 -31.67
N SER A 587 1.95 -5.98 -30.49
CA SER A 587 2.67 -5.93 -29.22
C SER A 587 3.76 -7.00 -29.16
N LEU A 588 3.44 -8.25 -29.50
CA LEU A 588 4.40 -9.36 -29.44
C LEU A 588 5.63 -9.11 -30.34
N LEU A 589 5.39 -8.76 -31.60
CA LEU A 589 6.46 -8.51 -32.59
C LEU A 589 7.30 -7.27 -32.26
N VAL A 590 6.70 -6.19 -31.77
CA VAL A 590 7.46 -4.99 -31.36
C VAL A 590 8.43 -5.33 -30.23
N HIS A 591 7.96 -6.05 -29.20
CA HIS A 591 8.81 -6.34 -28.03
C HIS A 591 9.87 -7.40 -28.37
N LEU A 592 9.55 -8.41 -29.18
CA LEU A 592 10.54 -9.35 -29.70
C LEU A 592 11.61 -8.66 -30.56
N ALA A 593 11.21 -7.72 -31.43
CA ALA A 593 12.17 -6.95 -32.24
C ALA A 593 13.10 -6.06 -31.40
N ILE A 594 12.66 -5.62 -30.21
CA ILE A 594 13.50 -4.92 -29.23
C ILE A 594 14.41 -5.93 -28.50
N LEU A 595 13.88 -7.09 -28.11
CA LEU A 595 14.61 -8.16 -27.41
C LEU A 595 15.77 -8.74 -28.21
N ILE A 596 15.79 -8.63 -29.55
CA ILE A 596 16.95 -8.98 -30.38
C ILE A 596 18.26 -8.36 -29.84
N HIS A 597 18.19 -7.17 -29.24
CA HIS A 597 19.35 -6.48 -28.68
C HIS A 597 19.82 -7.02 -27.32
N SER A 598 19.01 -7.83 -26.64
CA SER A 598 19.32 -8.45 -25.35
C SER A 598 19.57 -9.95 -25.47
N ASP A 599 18.71 -10.66 -26.20
CA ASP A 599 18.71 -12.10 -26.36
C ASP A 599 18.47 -12.43 -27.85
N THR A 600 19.57 -12.46 -28.62
CA THR A 600 19.51 -12.43 -30.09
C THR A 600 18.98 -13.74 -30.68
N GLU A 601 19.56 -14.88 -30.30
CA GLU A 601 19.26 -16.18 -30.92
C GLU A 601 17.80 -16.59 -30.66
N GLU A 602 17.35 -16.46 -29.42
CA GLU A 602 15.99 -16.83 -29.06
C GLU A 602 14.95 -15.84 -29.62
N ALA A 603 15.26 -14.54 -29.68
CA ALA A 603 14.36 -13.58 -30.31
C ALA A 603 14.18 -13.88 -31.80
N ILE A 604 15.23 -14.32 -32.51
CA ILE A 604 15.14 -14.70 -33.93
C ILE A 604 14.18 -15.88 -34.11
N ALA A 605 14.40 -16.97 -33.36
CA ALA A 605 13.56 -18.17 -33.46
C ALA A 605 12.08 -17.86 -33.21
N ASN A 606 11.79 -17.12 -32.13
CA ASN A 606 10.43 -16.74 -31.79
C ASN A 606 9.80 -15.77 -32.81
N ILE A 607 10.56 -14.86 -33.41
CA ILE A 607 10.02 -13.94 -34.43
C ILE A 607 9.52 -14.70 -35.64
N ASP A 608 10.29 -15.67 -36.15
CA ASP A 608 9.91 -16.40 -37.35
C ASP A 608 8.66 -17.28 -37.09
N ASP A 609 8.57 -17.94 -35.94
CA ASP A 609 7.39 -18.69 -35.54
C ASP A 609 6.14 -17.81 -35.40
N ILE A 610 6.28 -16.63 -34.79
CA ILE A 610 5.17 -15.68 -34.62
C ILE A 610 4.74 -15.06 -35.96
N VAL A 611 5.69 -14.73 -36.85
CA VAL A 611 5.37 -14.25 -38.21
C VAL A 611 4.62 -15.32 -39.01
N ASN A 612 5.07 -16.57 -38.94
CA ASN A 612 4.40 -17.70 -39.57
C ASN A 612 2.98 -17.90 -39.02
N CYS A 613 2.80 -17.83 -37.68
CA CYS A 613 1.49 -17.87 -37.05
C CYS A 613 0.57 -16.74 -37.55
N TYR A 614 1.07 -15.51 -37.63
CA TYR A 614 0.32 -14.36 -38.15
C TYR A 614 -0.15 -14.60 -39.59
N ILE A 615 0.73 -15.06 -40.49
CA ILE A 615 0.40 -15.31 -41.90
C ILE A 615 -0.68 -16.38 -42.04
N ARG A 616 -0.61 -17.46 -41.25
CA ARG A 616 -1.57 -18.57 -41.30
C ARG A 616 -2.93 -18.19 -40.68
N ILE A 617 -2.95 -17.37 -39.63
CA ILE A 617 -4.19 -16.88 -39.00
C ILE A 617 -4.87 -15.80 -39.84
N PHE A 618 -4.08 -14.93 -40.49
CA PHE A 618 -4.57 -13.82 -41.31
C PHE A 618 -4.06 -13.87 -42.76
N PRO A 619 -4.45 -14.88 -43.56
CA PRO A 619 -3.99 -15.02 -44.94
C PRO A 619 -4.39 -13.80 -45.79
N ALA A 620 -3.48 -13.35 -46.67
CA ALA A 620 -3.76 -12.22 -47.56
C ALA A 620 -4.77 -12.61 -48.67
N GLU A 621 -5.79 -11.78 -48.90
CA GLU A 621 -6.75 -11.95 -50.01
C GLU A 621 -6.09 -11.65 -51.37
N THR A 622 -5.19 -12.50 -51.86
CA THR A 622 -4.78 -12.46 -53.26
C THR A 622 -4.70 -13.84 -53.91
N LYS A 623 -5.67 -14.05 -54.79
CA LYS A 623 -5.74 -14.98 -55.94
C LYS A 623 -5.98 -16.47 -55.67
N LYS A 624 -7.20 -16.90 -56.04
CA LYS A 624 -7.57 -18.23 -56.50
C LYS A 624 -6.46 -18.87 -57.36
N SER A 625 -5.79 -19.89 -56.85
CA SER A 625 -5.19 -20.96 -57.66
C SER A 625 -5.78 -22.30 -57.24
N LYS A 626 -6.57 -22.88 -58.16
CA LYS A 626 -7.13 -24.23 -58.09
C LYS A 626 -6.01 -25.28 -58.05
N LYS A 627 -6.25 -26.34 -57.26
CA LYS A 627 -5.81 -27.73 -57.43
C LYS A 627 -4.32 -27.98 -57.65
N ASN A 628 -3.61 -28.29 -56.57
CA ASN A 628 -3.00 -29.61 -56.34
C ASN A 628 -2.23 -29.57 -55.01
N ALA A 629 -2.83 -30.08 -53.94
CA ALA A 629 -2.09 -30.50 -52.75
C ALA A 629 -2.24 -32.02 -52.66
N LYS A 630 -1.25 -32.73 -53.18
CA LYS A 630 -0.95 -34.09 -52.73
C LYS A 630 -0.26 -33.92 -51.37
N VAL A 631 -0.73 -34.73 -50.42
CA VAL A 631 -0.17 -35.05 -49.11
C VAL A 631 1.31 -34.71 -48.96
N GLU A 632 1.64 -33.83 -48.02
CA GLU A 632 2.92 -33.75 -47.30
C GLU A 632 2.65 -33.05 -45.94
N GLU A 633 2.81 -33.86 -44.88
CA GLU A 633 3.08 -33.59 -43.45
C GLU A 633 2.17 -32.73 -42.55
N GLU A 634 2.06 -33.21 -41.31
CA GLU A 634 1.28 -32.70 -40.18
C GLU A 634 1.80 -31.32 -39.70
N GLU A 635 1.53 -30.24 -40.43
CA GLU A 635 1.84 -28.90 -39.89
C GLU A 635 0.89 -28.57 -38.72
N ALA A 636 1.47 -28.42 -37.52
CA ALA A 636 0.77 -28.07 -36.28
C ALA A 636 -0.13 -26.82 -36.46
N ASN A 637 -1.23 -26.78 -35.71
CA ASN A 637 -2.18 -25.66 -35.77
C ASN A 637 -1.48 -24.35 -35.38
N PRO A 638 -1.68 -23.21 -36.08
CA PRO A 638 -1.07 -21.93 -35.70
C PRO A 638 -1.33 -21.50 -34.25
N ILE A 639 -2.47 -21.90 -33.68
CA ILE A 639 -2.80 -21.62 -32.28
C ILE A 639 -2.01 -22.50 -31.32
N GLU A 640 -1.68 -23.74 -31.71
CA GLU A 640 -0.85 -24.65 -30.91
C GLU A 640 0.60 -24.16 -30.88
N VAL A 641 1.15 -23.76 -32.04
CA VAL A 641 2.48 -23.13 -32.13
C VAL A 641 2.55 -21.85 -31.30
N LEU A 642 1.51 -20.99 -31.37
CA LEU A 642 1.46 -19.79 -30.55
C LEU A 642 1.45 -20.12 -29.05
N VAL A 643 0.68 -21.12 -28.60
CA VAL A 643 0.63 -21.52 -27.20
C VAL A 643 1.97 -22.09 -26.74
N ASP A 644 2.68 -22.84 -27.58
CA ASP A 644 4.00 -23.38 -27.28
C ASP A 644 5.04 -22.27 -27.05
N VAL A 645 5.07 -21.27 -27.94
CA VAL A 645 5.90 -20.06 -27.77
C VAL A 645 5.52 -19.29 -26.50
N LEU A 646 4.22 -19.22 -26.15
CA LEU A 646 3.80 -18.57 -24.90
C LEU A 646 4.24 -19.37 -23.65
N LEU A 647 4.32 -20.70 -23.72
CA LEU A 647 4.79 -21.55 -22.63
C LEU A 647 6.30 -21.42 -22.46
N SER A 648 7.09 -21.38 -23.54
CA SER A 648 8.54 -21.13 -23.47
C SER A 648 8.86 -19.78 -22.81
N PHE A 649 8.05 -18.75 -23.09
CA PHE A 649 8.14 -17.44 -22.43
C PHE A 649 7.89 -17.47 -20.93
N LEU A 650 6.99 -18.33 -20.44
CA LEU A 650 6.66 -18.40 -19.01
C LEU A 650 7.69 -19.20 -18.21
N LEU A 651 8.43 -20.10 -18.87
CA LEU A 651 9.54 -20.84 -18.29
C LEU A 651 10.65 -19.87 -17.84
N LYS A 652 10.86 -18.79 -18.59
CA LYS A 652 11.85 -17.76 -18.27
C LYS A 652 11.44 -16.85 -17.10
N PRO A 653 12.41 -16.38 -16.27
CA PRO A 653 12.17 -15.41 -15.20
C PRO A 653 12.08 -13.97 -15.72
N SER A 654 11.24 -13.72 -16.74
CA SER A 654 11.08 -12.38 -17.35
C SER A 654 9.67 -11.81 -17.14
N LEU A 655 9.59 -10.66 -16.46
CA LEU A 655 8.33 -9.92 -16.26
C LEU A 655 7.73 -9.46 -17.59
N LEU A 656 8.59 -9.02 -18.53
CA LEU A 656 8.17 -8.61 -19.87
C LEU A 656 7.49 -9.76 -20.60
N LEU A 657 8.12 -10.93 -20.66
CA LEU A 657 7.58 -12.09 -21.35
C LEU A 657 6.28 -12.58 -20.69
N ARG A 658 6.21 -12.55 -19.35
CA ARG A 658 4.96 -12.85 -18.61
C ARG A 658 3.81 -11.94 -19.01
N ASN A 659 4.02 -10.62 -19.01
CA ASN A 659 2.99 -9.64 -19.35
C ASN A 659 2.57 -9.75 -20.82
N LEU A 660 3.51 -10.05 -21.73
CA LEU A 660 3.21 -10.36 -23.12
C LEU A 660 2.33 -11.61 -23.24
N THR A 661 2.71 -12.70 -22.59
CA THR A 661 1.93 -13.95 -22.58
C THR A 661 0.52 -13.72 -22.09
N GLU A 662 0.33 -12.99 -20.99
CA GLU A 662 -1.00 -12.68 -20.48
C GLU A 662 -1.84 -11.86 -21.48
N LYS A 663 -1.25 -10.84 -22.10
CA LYS A 663 -1.91 -9.98 -23.09
C LYS A 663 -2.32 -10.75 -24.34
N VAL A 664 -1.41 -11.55 -24.88
CA VAL A 664 -1.66 -12.38 -26.08
C VAL A 664 -2.68 -13.47 -25.78
N PHE A 665 -2.50 -14.20 -24.66
CA PHE A 665 -3.43 -15.25 -24.27
C PHE A 665 -4.86 -14.71 -24.05
N LYS A 666 -5.01 -13.52 -23.43
CA LYS A 666 -6.31 -12.85 -23.27
C LYS A 666 -7.01 -12.53 -24.60
N ALA A 667 -6.28 -12.38 -25.71
CA ALA A 667 -6.81 -12.09 -27.04
C ALA A 667 -7.16 -13.37 -27.83
N PHE A 668 -6.38 -14.45 -27.64
CA PHE A 668 -6.55 -15.71 -28.35
C PHE A 668 -7.30 -16.80 -27.56
N CYS A 669 -7.64 -16.57 -26.29
CA CYS A 669 -8.30 -17.57 -25.44
C CYS A 669 -9.60 -18.14 -26.06
N GLY A 670 -10.31 -17.36 -26.89
CA GLY A 670 -11.54 -17.80 -27.57
C GLY A 670 -11.32 -18.73 -28.78
N LYS A 671 -10.07 -18.85 -29.27
CA LYS A 671 -9.70 -19.68 -30.43
C LYS A 671 -8.89 -20.93 -30.06
N LEU A 672 -8.71 -21.20 -28.76
CA LEU A 672 -7.96 -22.36 -28.28
C LEU A 672 -8.56 -23.67 -28.80
N THR A 673 -7.69 -24.58 -29.22
CA THR A 673 -8.05 -25.95 -29.61
C THR A 673 -7.93 -26.89 -28.42
N LYS A 674 -8.50 -28.09 -28.54
CA LYS A 674 -8.34 -29.17 -27.58
C LYS A 674 -6.86 -29.48 -27.31
N ASN A 675 -6.07 -29.65 -28.37
CA ASN A 675 -4.63 -29.92 -28.28
C ASN A 675 -3.88 -28.78 -27.57
N ALA A 676 -4.21 -27.51 -27.87
CA ALA A 676 -3.59 -26.37 -27.19
C ALA A 676 -3.83 -26.36 -25.67
N ILE A 677 -5.03 -26.79 -25.22
CA ILE A 677 -5.33 -26.95 -23.80
C ILE A 677 -4.59 -28.15 -23.20
N THR A 678 -4.46 -29.26 -23.95
CA THR A 678 -3.65 -30.40 -23.53
C THR A 678 -2.18 -30.01 -23.33
N LEU A 679 -1.59 -29.21 -24.21
CA LEU A 679 -0.22 -28.68 -24.04
C LEU A 679 -0.07 -27.90 -22.72
N ILE A 680 -1.00 -26.99 -22.42
CA ILE A 680 -1.01 -26.20 -21.17
C ILE A 680 -1.13 -27.10 -19.93
N ILE A 681 -1.92 -28.17 -20.01
CA ILE A 681 -2.13 -29.11 -18.91
C ILE A 681 -0.89 -29.99 -18.69
N ASN A 682 -0.28 -30.50 -19.76
CA ASN A 682 0.86 -31.40 -19.69
C ASN A 682 2.03 -30.77 -18.91
N VAL A 683 2.30 -29.49 -19.16
CA VAL A 683 3.29 -28.70 -18.43
C VAL A 683 3.11 -28.72 -16.90
N LEU A 684 1.89 -28.89 -16.40
CA LEU A 684 1.61 -28.92 -14.96
C LEU A 684 1.95 -30.27 -14.32
N ASN A 685 2.13 -31.34 -15.12
CA ASN A 685 2.42 -32.67 -14.63
C ASN A 685 3.84 -32.76 -14.01
N PRO A 686 3.98 -33.31 -12.79
CA PRO A 686 5.27 -33.50 -12.13
C PRO A 686 6.30 -34.29 -12.95
N GLU A 687 5.88 -35.35 -13.65
CA GLU A 687 6.78 -36.24 -14.43
C GLU A 687 7.37 -35.53 -15.66
N GLU A 688 6.56 -34.78 -16.40
CA GLU A 688 7.03 -34.02 -17.56
C GLU A 688 7.89 -32.82 -17.13
N SER A 689 7.58 -32.20 -15.98
CA SER A 689 8.40 -31.11 -15.43
C SER A 689 9.76 -31.56 -14.88
N ALA A 690 9.91 -32.85 -14.53
CA ALA A 690 11.19 -33.40 -14.08
C ALA A 690 12.19 -33.53 -15.23
N ASN A 691 11.72 -33.86 -16.44
CA ASN A 691 12.56 -33.93 -17.63
C ASN A 691 13.11 -32.54 -18.03
N ILE A 692 12.35 -31.47 -17.78
CA ILE A 692 12.80 -30.08 -18.00
C ILE A 692 13.97 -29.69 -17.08
N ILE A 693 14.12 -30.36 -15.91
CA ILE A 693 15.25 -30.15 -14.99
C ILE A 693 16.52 -30.79 -15.54
N GLU A 694 16.41 -31.98 -16.15
CA GLU A 694 17.58 -32.73 -16.66
C GLU A 694 18.16 -32.11 -17.94
N GLU A 695 17.34 -31.47 -18.78
CA GLU A 695 17.82 -30.84 -20.04
C GLU A 695 18.47 -29.46 -19.84
N ASN A 696 18.20 -28.75 -18.73
CA ASN A 696 18.75 -27.41 -18.47
C ASN A 696 20.03 -27.40 -17.61
N ASP A 697 20.45 -28.54 -17.04
CA ASP A 697 21.66 -28.62 -16.19
C ASP A 697 22.97 -28.72 -17.03
N ASP A 698 22.89 -28.94 -18.36
CA ASP A 698 24.06 -29.18 -19.22
C ASP A 698 24.61 -27.94 -19.96
N GLU A 699 23.92 -26.80 -19.96
CA GLU A 699 24.39 -25.56 -20.62
C GLU A 699 24.11 -24.33 -19.74
N ASP A 700 25.02 -24.02 -18.79
CA ASP A 700 25.42 -22.65 -18.40
C ASP A 700 26.20 -22.65 -17.07
N ASN A 701 27.50 -22.94 -17.16
CA ASN A 701 28.47 -22.63 -16.10
C ASN A 701 29.16 -21.30 -16.42
N MET A 702 28.51 -20.18 -16.08
CA MET A 702 29.15 -18.86 -16.03
C MET A 702 29.10 -18.35 -14.60
N ASP A 703 30.29 -18.22 -13.99
CA ASP A 703 30.54 -17.61 -12.69
C ASP A 703 29.88 -16.22 -12.61
N VAL A 704 28.92 -16.05 -11.69
CA VAL A 704 28.43 -14.74 -11.27
C VAL A 704 28.62 -14.62 -9.76
N ASP A 705 29.54 -13.74 -9.37
CA ASP A 705 29.77 -13.31 -8.00
C ASP A 705 28.45 -12.84 -7.36
N LYS A 706 28.04 -13.52 -6.29
CA LYS A 706 26.83 -13.20 -5.52
C LYS A 706 27.04 -12.01 -4.60
N GLU A 707 26.68 -10.83 -5.07
CA GLU A 707 26.09 -9.76 -4.24
C GLU A 707 25.06 -9.01 -5.09
N GLU A 708 23.77 -9.37 -4.99
CA GLU A 708 22.68 -8.40 -5.06
C GLU A 708 21.36 -9.04 -4.60
N ASP A 709 20.97 -8.66 -3.39
CA ASP A 709 19.63 -8.73 -2.83
C ASP A 709 18.84 -7.53 -3.38
N GLY A 710 17.66 -7.74 -3.97
CA GLY A 710 16.94 -6.69 -4.69
C GLY A 710 15.54 -7.08 -5.19
N ASP A 711 14.57 -7.09 -4.27
CA ASP A 711 13.16 -6.72 -4.45
C ASP A 711 12.38 -7.35 -5.63
N ILE A 712 11.87 -8.56 -5.41
CA ILE A 712 10.53 -8.93 -5.92
C ILE A 712 9.52 -8.51 -4.84
N ILE A 713 9.11 -7.25 -4.89
CA ILE A 713 7.96 -6.74 -4.11
C ILE A 713 6.72 -7.48 -4.62
N MET A 714 6.17 -8.36 -3.78
CA MET A 714 4.82 -8.88 -3.95
C MET A 714 3.84 -7.71 -3.71
N GLU A 715 2.96 -7.44 -4.67
CA GLU A 715 1.87 -6.48 -4.49
C GLU A 715 0.98 -6.90 -3.31
N ASP A 716 0.75 -5.93 -2.42
CA ASP A 716 -0.10 -5.97 -1.23
C ASP A 716 -1.46 -6.63 -1.49
N GLY A 717 -1.67 -7.76 -0.83
CA GLY A 717 -2.97 -8.10 -0.25
C GLY A 717 -2.82 -8.01 1.26
N ASP A 718 -3.27 -6.91 1.86
CA ASP A 718 -3.40 -6.74 3.31
C ASP A 718 -4.10 -7.97 3.92
N ASP A 719 -3.34 -8.79 4.65
CA ASP A 719 -3.79 -9.52 5.83
C ASP A 719 -2.56 -9.63 6.75
N ASP A 720 -2.55 -8.80 7.79
CA ASP A 720 -1.65 -8.92 8.95
C ASP A 720 -1.90 -10.28 9.62
N ASP A 721 -0.99 -11.24 9.41
CA ASP A 721 -0.73 -12.32 10.36
C ASP A 721 0.79 -12.58 10.37
N ASP A 722 1.46 -12.03 11.39
CA ASP A 722 2.80 -12.39 11.84
C ASP A 722 2.79 -13.88 12.24
N ASP A 723 3.16 -14.76 11.31
CA ASP A 723 3.71 -16.08 11.63
C ASP A 723 5.07 -16.19 10.94
N ASP A 724 6.10 -15.73 11.64
CA ASP A 724 7.48 -16.20 11.50
C ASP A 724 7.48 -17.73 11.69
N LEU A 725 7.25 -18.47 10.61
CA LEU A 725 7.59 -19.88 10.55
C LEU A 725 9.09 -19.97 10.29
N ASP A 726 9.85 -19.92 11.39
CA ASP A 726 11.08 -20.68 11.56
C ASP A 726 10.78 -22.09 11.02
N ILE A 727 11.26 -22.36 9.80
CA ILE A 727 11.50 -23.72 9.37
C ILE A 727 12.59 -24.20 10.30
N GLU A 728 12.19 -24.88 11.39
CA GLU A 728 13.07 -25.75 12.15
C GLU A 728 13.84 -26.58 11.09
N ASP A 729 15.14 -26.32 10.99
CA ASP A 729 16.07 -27.23 10.34
C ASP A 729 15.86 -28.58 11.02
N ASP A 730 15.11 -29.46 10.38
CA ASP A 730 15.03 -30.86 10.75
C ASP A 730 16.45 -31.41 10.53
N ASP A 731 17.21 -31.45 11.63
CA ASP A 731 18.42 -32.24 11.82
C ASP A 731 18.07 -33.72 11.56
N ASN A 732 17.80 -34.06 10.30
CA ASN A 732 18.08 -35.40 9.83
C ASN A 732 19.58 -35.48 9.65
N ASP A 733 20.22 -36.21 10.56
CA ASP A 733 21.48 -36.91 10.33
C ASP A 733 21.37 -37.75 9.05
N GLU A 734 21.40 -37.11 7.87
CA GLU A 734 21.78 -37.77 6.64
C GLU A 734 23.24 -38.16 6.80
N GLU A 735 23.50 -39.46 6.89
CA GLU A 735 24.83 -40.06 6.88
C GLU A 735 25.74 -39.28 5.94
N VAL A 736 26.82 -38.73 6.51
CA VAL A 736 27.81 -37.94 5.78
C VAL A 736 28.18 -38.67 4.50
N ASP A 737 27.74 -38.11 3.38
CA ASP A 737 27.89 -38.65 2.02
C ASP A 737 29.26 -39.31 1.83
N GLU A 738 29.27 -40.58 1.42
CA GLU A 738 30.48 -41.39 1.30
C GLU A 738 31.44 -40.81 0.24
N GLU A 739 30.94 -39.95 -0.64
CA GLU A 739 31.75 -39.16 -1.57
C GLU A 739 32.51 -38.01 -0.88
N LEU A 740 31.94 -37.39 0.16
CA LEU A 740 32.61 -36.39 1.01
C LEU A 740 33.73 -37.05 1.82
N ARG A 741 33.45 -38.23 2.41
CA ARG A 741 34.47 -39.05 3.08
C ARG A 741 35.59 -39.44 2.12
N ARG A 742 35.27 -39.85 0.89
CA ARG A 742 36.30 -40.15 -0.15
C ARG A 742 37.13 -38.94 -0.56
N LYS A 743 36.53 -37.75 -0.69
CA LYS A 743 37.27 -36.52 -1.05
C LYS A 743 38.15 -36.04 0.11
N ILE A 744 37.67 -36.09 1.34
CA ILE A 744 38.45 -35.81 2.55
C ILE A 744 39.60 -36.83 2.68
N GLN A 745 39.32 -38.12 2.48
CA GLN A 745 40.32 -39.20 2.56
C GLN A 745 41.35 -39.13 1.42
N ALA A 746 40.97 -38.70 0.22
CA ALA A 746 41.90 -38.48 -0.89
C ALA A 746 42.84 -37.28 -0.66
N VAL A 747 42.40 -36.28 0.10
CA VAL A 747 43.23 -35.15 0.54
C VAL A 747 44.20 -35.59 1.64
N LEU A 748 43.75 -36.43 2.59
CA LEU A 748 44.58 -37.05 3.64
C LEU A 748 45.64 -38.02 3.07
N GLN A 749 45.27 -38.89 2.11
CA GLN A 749 46.17 -39.88 1.51
C GLN A 749 47.28 -39.28 0.63
N LYS A 750 47.14 -38.03 0.18
CA LYS A 750 48.16 -37.38 -0.67
C LYS A 750 49.38 -36.86 0.09
N LYS A 751 49.33 -36.73 1.42
CA LYS A 751 50.43 -36.19 2.23
C LYS A 751 51.17 -37.24 3.10
N ASP A 752 50.59 -38.40 3.43
CA ASP A 752 51.33 -39.48 4.11
C ASP A 752 50.88 -40.90 3.69
N PRO A 753 51.71 -41.68 2.97
CA PRO A 753 51.36 -43.03 2.50
C PRO A 753 51.31 -44.13 3.59
N ASN A 754 51.71 -43.85 4.84
CA ASN A 754 51.96 -44.90 5.83
C ASN A 754 50.92 -45.07 6.95
N ASN A 755 49.83 -44.29 6.99
CA ASN A 755 48.85 -44.40 8.08
C ASN A 755 47.46 -44.92 7.64
N ALA A 756 47.45 -45.93 6.78
CA ALA A 756 46.22 -46.41 6.13
C ALA A 756 45.41 -47.44 6.94
N ASP A 757 45.86 -47.92 8.12
CA ASP A 757 45.27 -49.15 8.68
C ASP A 757 44.86 -49.15 10.17
N ASN A 758 44.88 -48.04 10.93
CA ASN A 758 44.22 -48.03 12.25
C ASN A 758 43.87 -46.60 12.70
N LEU A 759 42.57 -46.28 12.76
CA LEU A 759 42.05 -45.06 13.36
C LEU A 759 40.77 -45.35 14.16
N ASP A 760 40.86 -46.27 15.12
CA ASP A 760 39.80 -46.43 16.13
C ASP A 760 40.25 -46.10 17.57
N GLU A 761 41.54 -45.96 17.88
CA GLU A 761 41.98 -45.52 19.21
C GLU A 761 43.32 -44.78 19.10
N GLU A 762 43.32 -43.45 19.28
CA GLU A 762 44.35 -42.63 19.96
C GLU A 762 44.18 -41.13 19.59
N GLU A 763 43.66 -40.36 20.54
CA GLU A 763 43.28 -38.93 20.43
C GLU A 763 44.47 -37.98 20.74
N GLU A 764 45.73 -38.41 20.66
CA GLU A 764 46.86 -37.68 21.29
C GLU A 764 48.10 -37.38 20.43
N GLU A 765 48.09 -37.51 19.09
CA GLU A 765 49.24 -37.11 18.24
C GLU A 765 48.87 -36.27 17.00
N LEU A 766 48.18 -35.14 17.21
CA LEU A 766 47.98 -34.09 16.17
C LEU A 766 48.75 -32.79 16.44
N SER A 767 49.76 -32.83 17.32
CA SER A 767 50.47 -31.62 17.78
C SER A 767 51.63 -31.12 16.89
N ASP A 768 51.88 -31.72 15.73
CA ASP A 768 52.97 -31.32 14.82
C ASP A 768 52.48 -30.89 13.41
N LEU A 769 51.32 -30.24 13.32
CA LEU A 769 50.91 -29.48 12.12
C LEU A 769 51.29 -28.01 12.31
N ASN A 770 52.10 -27.46 11.41
CA ASN A 770 52.44 -26.03 11.42
C ASN A 770 51.17 -25.19 11.15
N ASP A 771 51.00 -24.05 11.83
CA ASP A 771 49.80 -23.17 11.70
C ASP A 771 49.44 -22.83 10.24
N ASP A 772 50.45 -22.68 9.37
CA ASP A 772 50.28 -22.42 7.94
C ASP A 772 49.63 -23.60 7.18
N GLU A 773 49.86 -24.85 7.62
CA GLU A 773 49.28 -26.04 7.00
C GLU A 773 47.82 -26.30 7.44
N MET A 774 47.45 -25.83 8.63
CA MET A 774 46.07 -25.86 9.13
C MET A 774 45.20 -24.83 8.39
N LEU A 775 45.76 -23.65 8.09
CA LEU A 775 45.11 -22.61 7.28
C LEU A 775 44.81 -23.08 5.84
N ASP A 776 45.77 -23.73 5.19
CA ASP A 776 45.60 -24.29 3.83
C ASP A 776 44.51 -25.38 3.76
N PHE A 777 44.29 -26.11 4.85
CA PHE A 777 43.27 -27.15 4.96
C PHE A 777 41.87 -26.55 5.16
N ASP A 778 41.75 -25.58 6.05
CA ASP A 778 40.51 -24.82 6.28
C ASP A 778 40.07 -24.05 5.04
N GLU A 779 41.00 -23.48 4.26
CA GLU A 779 40.68 -22.77 3.02
C GLU A 779 40.08 -23.70 1.95
N LYS A 780 40.64 -24.91 1.79
CA LYS A 780 40.11 -25.91 0.85
C LYS A 780 38.78 -26.50 1.30
N LEU A 781 38.58 -26.72 2.61
CA LEU A 781 37.28 -27.12 3.14
C LEU A 781 36.24 -26.02 2.93
N ALA A 782 36.58 -24.76 3.22
CA ALA A 782 35.70 -23.63 2.98
C ALA A 782 35.33 -23.49 1.50
N GLU A 783 36.24 -23.77 0.58
CA GLU A 783 35.98 -23.77 -0.87
C GLU A 783 35.02 -24.89 -1.29
N ILE A 784 35.20 -26.11 -0.75
CA ILE A 784 34.29 -27.25 -0.97
C ILE A 784 32.88 -26.96 -0.41
N PHE A 785 32.79 -26.37 0.79
CA PHE A 785 31.51 -25.98 1.39
C PHE A 785 30.84 -24.82 0.62
N LYS A 786 31.61 -23.84 0.12
CA LYS A 786 31.10 -22.78 -0.77
C LYS A 786 30.52 -23.35 -2.06
N GLN A 787 31.24 -24.26 -2.72
CA GLN A 787 30.77 -24.94 -3.94
C GLN A 787 29.48 -25.73 -3.68
N ARG A 788 29.40 -26.49 -2.57
CA ARG A 788 28.18 -27.23 -2.20
C ARG A 788 27.01 -26.30 -1.87
N LYS A 789 27.27 -25.16 -1.22
CA LYS A 789 26.23 -24.13 -0.96
C LYS A 789 25.72 -23.49 -2.25
N ILE A 790 26.60 -23.27 -3.23
CA ILE A 790 26.21 -22.79 -4.57
C ILE A 790 25.33 -23.81 -5.28
N ILE A 791 25.71 -25.10 -5.28
CA ILE A 791 24.91 -26.19 -5.89
C ILE A 791 23.56 -26.36 -5.19
N LYS A 792 23.52 -26.30 -3.84
CA LYS A 792 22.28 -26.40 -3.05
C LYS A 792 21.35 -25.21 -3.35
N ASN A 793 21.89 -24.00 -3.45
CA ASN A 793 21.11 -22.82 -3.80
C ASN A 793 20.62 -22.89 -5.26
N SER A 794 21.45 -23.29 -6.21
CA SER A 794 21.06 -23.47 -7.61
C SER A 794 19.89 -24.46 -7.75
N ARG A 795 19.98 -25.65 -7.12
CA ARG A 795 18.87 -26.62 -7.10
C ARG A 795 17.59 -26.06 -6.48
N ARG A 796 17.71 -25.22 -5.45
CA ARG A 796 16.56 -24.54 -4.82
C ARG A 796 15.95 -23.51 -5.78
N ASP A 797 16.78 -22.71 -6.43
CA ASP A 797 16.38 -21.66 -7.37
C ASP A 797 15.68 -22.28 -8.58
N SER A 798 16.21 -23.36 -9.17
CA SER A 798 15.58 -24.10 -10.28
C SER A 798 14.22 -24.70 -9.88
N LYS A 799 14.11 -25.28 -8.68
CA LYS A 799 12.83 -25.77 -8.14
C LYS A 799 11.81 -24.62 -7.97
N GLN A 800 12.25 -23.46 -7.47
CA GLN A 800 11.40 -22.28 -7.33
C GLN A 800 10.95 -21.73 -8.69
N GLN A 801 11.85 -21.68 -9.69
CA GLN A 801 11.51 -21.23 -11.04
C GLN A 801 10.43 -22.12 -11.68
N ILE A 802 10.55 -23.44 -11.56
CA ILE A 802 9.54 -24.39 -12.05
C ILE A 802 8.21 -24.22 -11.31
N LEU A 803 8.24 -24.01 -10.00
CA LEU A 803 7.04 -23.75 -9.24
C LEU A 803 6.35 -22.45 -9.69
N HIS A 804 7.12 -21.37 -9.89
CA HIS A 804 6.62 -20.11 -10.43
C HIS A 804 6.05 -20.27 -11.85
N PHE A 805 6.72 -21.04 -12.71
CA PHE A 805 6.22 -21.38 -14.04
C PHE A 805 4.87 -22.08 -13.96
N LYS A 806 4.72 -23.11 -13.11
CA LYS A 806 3.44 -23.79 -12.90
C LYS A 806 2.35 -22.85 -12.39
N PHE A 807 2.67 -21.92 -11.49
CA PHE A 807 1.71 -20.90 -11.07
C PHE A 807 1.26 -19.98 -12.20
N LYS A 808 2.19 -19.52 -13.06
CA LYS A 808 1.86 -18.70 -14.24
C LYS A 808 0.98 -19.47 -15.23
N VAL A 809 1.22 -20.75 -15.44
CA VAL A 809 0.39 -21.62 -16.29
C VAL A 809 -1.01 -21.79 -15.70
N LEU A 810 -1.14 -21.93 -14.37
CA LEU A 810 -2.45 -21.94 -13.69
C LEU A 810 -3.19 -20.60 -13.83
N GLU A 811 -2.49 -19.47 -13.88
CA GLU A 811 -3.10 -18.16 -14.17
C GLU A 811 -3.67 -18.10 -15.58
N MET A 812 -3.00 -18.68 -16.60
CA MET A 812 -3.56 -18.83 -17.94
C MET A 812 -4.88 -19.62 -17.90
N LEU A 813 -4.92 -20.74 -17.17
CA LEU A 813 -6.15 -21.52 -17.01
C LEU A 813 -7.26 -20.73 -16.28
N ASP A 814 -6.93 -19.92 -15.26
CA ASP A 814 -7.92 -19.03 -14.61
C ASP A 814 -8.48 -17.98 -15.58
N ILE A 815 -7.62 -17.36 -16.42
CA ILE A 815 -8.04 -16.42 -17.46
C ILE A 815 -8.99 -17.09 -18.45
N PHE A 816 -8.67 -18.31 -18.90
CA PHE A 816 -9.51 -19.07 -19.81
C PHE A 816 -10.87 -19.38 -19.19
N ILE A 817 -10.90 -19.89 -17.95
CA ILE A 817 -12.13 -20.20 -17.22
C ILE A 817 -13.02 -18.96 -17.05
N LYS A 818 -12.42 -17.80 -16.74
CA LYS A 818 -13.16 -16.54 -16.52
C LYS A 818 -13.73 -15.96 -17.82
N LYS A 819 -12.95 -15.93 -18.90
CA LYS A 819 -13.35 -15.29 -20.17
C LYS A 819 -14.19 -16.20 -21.07
N GLN A 820 -13.96 -17.51 -21.01
CA GLN A 820 -14.54 -18.51 -21.91
C GLN A 820 -15.37 -19.55 -21.14
N SER A 821 -16.07 -19.12 -20.09
CA SER A 821 -16.84 -20.02 -19.22
C SER A 821 -17.94 -20.82 -19.95
N THR A 822 -18.39 -20.33 -21.10
CA THR A 822 -19.39 -20.97 -21.98
C THR A 822 -18.77 -21.88 -23.05
N ASN A 823 -17.44 -21.94 -23.17
CA ASN A 823 -16.75 -22.81 -24.11
C ASN A 823 -16.74 -24.26 -23.59
N VAL A 824 -17.09 -25.23 -24.44
CA VAL A 824 -17.15 -26.66 -24.11
C VAL A 824 -15.83 -27.19 -23.58
N LEU A 825 -14.70 -26.64 -24.06
CA LEU A 825 -13.35 -27.03 -23.66
C LEU A 825 -13.07 -26.84 -22.16
N VAL A 826 -13.82 -25.99 -21.46
CA VAL A 826 -13.74 -25.84 -20.00
C VAL A 826 -14.06 -27.17 -19.28
N LEU A 827 -14.89 -28.02 -19.89
CA LEU A 827 -15.22 -29.35 -19.36
C LEU A 827 -14.05 -30.33 -19.48
N GLU A 828 -13.16 -30.13 -20.45
CA GLU A 828 -11.97 -30.97 -20.64
C GLU A 828 -10.93 -30.74 -19.53
N LEU A 829 -11.00 -29.61 -18.81
CA LEU A 829 -10.14 -29.32 -17.66
C LEU A 829 -10.49 -30.15 -16.41
N VAL A 830 -11.69 -30.73 -16.35
CA VAL A 830 -12.23 -31.34 -15.13
C VAL A 830 -11.40 -32.54 -14.67
N MET A 831 -11.17 -33.52 -15.54
CA MET A 831 -10.42 -34.73 -15.18
C MET A 831 -8.93 -34.47 -14.99
N PRO A 832 -8.24 -33.71 -15.86
CA PRO A 832 -6.82 -33.43 -15.69
C PRO A 832 -6.50 -32.68 -14.39
N LEU A 833 -7.28 -31.65 -14.03
CA LEU A 833 -7.09 -30.96 -12.75
C LEU A 833 -7.38 -31.88 -11.56
N LEU A 834 -8.38 -32.75 -11.67
CA LEU A 834 -8.71 -33.71 -10.61
C LEU A 834 -7.61 -34.76 -10.41
N HIS A 835 -7.00 -35.25 -11.49
CA HIS A 835 -5.83 -36.12 -11.45
C HIS A 835 -4.60 -35.42 -10.88
N LEU A 836 -4.34 -34.17 -11.29
CA LEU A 836 -3.24 -33.37 -10.78
C LEU A 836 -3.37 -33.14 -9.26
N VAL A 837 -4.55 -32.79 -8.76
CA VAL A 837 -4.81 -32.66 -7.31
C VAL A 837 -4.50 -33.96 -6.56
N LYS A 838 -4.83 -35.12 -7.14
CA LYS A 838 -4.51 -36.41 -6.53
C LYS A 838 -3.00 -36.68 -6.52
N GLN A 839 -2.30 -36.36 -7.59
CA GLN A 839 -0.87 -36.57 -7.70
C GLN A 839 -0.08 -35.70 -6.72
N LEU A 840 -0.55 -34.47 -6.49
CA LEU A 840 0.07 -33.52 -5.56
C LEU A 840 -0.33 -33.74 -4.09
N TYR A 841 -1.34 -34.56 -3.82
CA TYR A 841 -1.88 -34.77 -2.48
C TYR A 841 -0.83 -35.45 -1.57
N GLY A 842 -0.46 -34.78 -0.47
CA GLY A 842 0.51 -35.29 0.51
C GLY A 842 1.98 -35.04 0.17
N SER A 843 2.28 -34.28 -0.89
CA SER A 843 3.65 -33.85 -1.21
C SER A 843 4.00 -32.58 -0.44
N HIS A 844 4.89 -32.69 0.55
CA HIS A 844 5.38 -31.53 1.32
C HIS A 844 6.08 -30.48 0.44
N ASP A 845 6.86 -30.93 -0.54
CA ASP A 845 7.60 -30.06 -1.47
C ASP A 845 6.71 -29.23 -2.41
N GLN A 846 5.46 -29.67 -2.65
CA GLN A 846 4.55 -29.05 -3.63
C GLN A 846 3.20 -28.65 -3.02
N GLN A 847 3.15 -28.45 -1.70
CA GLN A 847 1.93 -28.10 -0.97
C GLN A 847 1.26 -26.81 -1.51
N GLN A 848 2.05 -25.78 -1.81
CA GLN A 848 1.53 -24.53 -2.39
C GLN A 848 0.89 -24.74 -3.77
N LEU A 849 1.46 -25.64 -4.60
CA LEU A 849 0.89 -26.01 -5.89
C LEU A 849 -0.43 -26.76 -5.72
N TYR A 850 -0.48 -27.71 -4.78
CA TYR A 850 -1.71 -28.43 -4.43
C TYR A 850 -2.84 -27.47 -4.06
N GLU A 851 -2.57 -26.50 -3.17
CA GLU A 851 -3.57 -25.52 -2.73
C GLU A 851 -4.05 -24.62 -3.87
N ARG A 852 -3.14 -24.17 -4.75
CA ARG A 852 -3.49 -23.33 -5.89
C ARG A 852 -4.34 -24.08 -6.92
N VAL A 853 -3.99 -25.32 -7.26
CA VAL A 853 -4.77 -26.17 -8.18
C VAL A 853 -6.13 -26.50 -7.58
N GLN A 854 -6.17 -26.84 -6.28
CA GLN A 854 -7.42 -27.12 -5.58
C GLN A 854 -8.33 -25.89 -5.54
N SER A 855 -7.77 -24.70 -5.32
CA SER A 855 -8.50 -23.42 -5.35
C SER A 855 -9.03 -23.09 -6.75
N LEU A 856 -8.22 -23.27 -7.81
CA LEU A 856 -8.66 -23.09 -9.20
C LEU A 856 -9.87 -23.99 -9.51
N LEU A 857 -9.80 -25.27 -9.14
CA LEU A 857 -10.88 -26.23 -9.33
C LEU A 857 -12.13 -25.84 -8.50
N LYS A 858 -12.02 -25.72 -7.18
CA LYS A 858 -13.17 -25.48 -6.27
C LYS A 858 -13.79 -24.08 -6.43
N ASN A 859 -12.96 -23.05 -6.57
CA ASN A 859 -13.41 -21.66 -6.49
C ASN A 859 -13.66 -21.01 -7.85
N ARG A 860 -12.99 -21.46 -8.91
CA ARG A 860 -13.19 -20.90 -10.26
C ARG A 860 -14.03 -21.85 -11.11
N LEU A 861 -13.57 -23.08 -11.37
CA LEU A 861 -14.24 -24.03 -12.28
C LEU A 861 -15.61 -24.48 -11.78
N LEU A 862 -15.70 -25.02 -10.56
CA LEU A 862 -16.95 -25.58 -10.04
C LEU A 862 -18.03 -24.53 -9.71
N LYS A 863 -17.63 -23.26 -9.59
CA LYS A 863 -18.51 -22.12 -9.27
C LYS A 863 -18.91 -21.29 -10.49
N ILE A 864 -18.58 -21.71 -11.72
CA ILE A 864 -19.01 -21.03 -12.94
C ILE A 864 -20.53 -20.82 -12.95
N LYS A 865 -20.95 -19.57 -13.19
CA LYS A 865 -22.35 -19.17 -13.34
C LYS A 865 -22.86 -19.50 -14.75
N ASP A 866 -22.15 -19.01 -15.76
CA ASP A 866 -22.47 -19.17 -17.18
C ASP A 866 -21.64 -20.31 -17.79
N TYR A 867 -22.12 -21.53 -17.60
CA TYR A 867 -21.52 -22.76 -18.14
C TYR A 867 -21.95 -23.00 -19.61
N PRO A 868 -21.28 -23.90 -20.35
CA PRO A 868 -21.61 -24.18 -21.75
C PRO A 868 -23.06 -24.64 -21.91
N LYS A 869 -23.85 -23.92 -22.74
CA LYS A 869 -25.28 -24.18 -23.02
C LYS A 869 -25.56 -24.39 -24.51
N ASN A 870 -24.53 -24.64 -25.30
CA ASN A 870 -24.59 -24.61 -26.77
C ASN A 870 -24.95 -26.00 -27.33
N ASP A 871 -25.39 -26.04 -28.60
CA ASP A 871 -25.72 -27.30 -29.29
C ASP A 871 -24.52 -28.27 -29.40
N ASP A 872 -23.29 -27.76 -29.21
CA ASP A 872 -22.05 -28.54 -29.21
C ASP A 872 -21.85 -29.37 -27.93
N VAL A 873 -22.68 -29.16 -26.88
CA VAL A 873 -22.58 -29.92 -25.63
C VAL A 873 -23.26 -31.28 -25.79
N ASN A 874 -22.46 -32.33 -26.01
CA ASN A 874 -22.96 -33.69 -26.10
C ASN A 874 -23.33 -34.23 -24.71
N THR A 875 -24.63 -34.41 -24.47
CA THR A 875 -25.13 -34.95 -23.20
C THR A 875 -24.58 -36.37 -22.93
N LYS A 876 -24.25 -37.18 -23.95
CA LYS A 876 -23.67 -38.52 -23.73
C LYS A 876 -22.26 -38.44 -23.15
N GLU A 877 -21.40 -37.60 -23.71
CA GLU A 877 -20.03 -37.37 -23.23
C GLU A 877 -20.02 -36.83 -21.80
N LEU A 878 -20.99 -35.98 -21.44
CA LEU A 878 -21.15 -35.54 -20.05
C LEU A 878 -21.49 -36.68 -19.07
N PHE A 879 -22.28 -37.66 -19.50
CA PHE A 879 -22.55 -38.86 -18.68
C PHE A 879 -21.31 -39.75 -18.57
N GLU A 880 -20.50 -39.87 -19.64
CA GLU A 880 -19.22 -40.58 -19.61
C GLU A 880 -18.23 -39.89 -18.66
N LEU A 881 -18.13 -38.55 -18.72
CA LEU A 881 -17.34 -37.75 -17.78
C LEU A 881 -17.82 -37.93 -16.34
N LEU A 882 -19.14 -37.98 -16.11
CA LEU A 882 -19.71 -38.25 -14.79
C LEU A 882 -19.34 -39.66 -14.30
N GLU A 883 -19.34 -40.66 -15.17
CA GLU A 883 -18.88 -42.02 -14.86
C GLU A 883 -17.39 -42.04 -14.51
N GLU A 884 -16.55 -41.31 -15.24
CA GLU A 884 -15.11 -41.21 -15.00
C GLU A 884 -14.79 -40.58 -13.64
N VAL A 885 -15.45 -39.46 -13.28
CA VAL A 885 -15.28 -38.81 -11.96
C VAL A 885 -15.67 -39.76 -10.83
N ASN A 886 -16.73 -40.55 -11.02
CA ASN A 886 -17.13 -41.53 -10.00
C ASN A 886 -16.17 -42.72 -9.92
N LYS A 887 -15.63 -43.21 -11.05
CA LYS A 887 -14.54 -44.20 -11.05
C LYS A 887 -13.28 -43.67 -10.35
N PHE A 888 -12.96 -42.40 -10.52
CA PHE A 888 -11.89 -41.73 -9.79
C PHE A 888 -12.17 -41.73 -8.28
N ALA A 889 -13.38 -41.35 -7.86
CA ALA A 889 -13.76 -41.37 -6.45
C ALA A 889 -13.73 -42.79 -5.83
N GLU A 890 -14.11 -43.82 -6.58
CA GLU A 890 -14.01 -45.22 -6.14
C GLU A 890 -12.56 -45.66 -5.90
N LYS A 891 -11.58 -45.06 -6.60
CA LYS A 891 -10.16 -45.38 -6.49
C LYS A 891 -9.40 -44.54 -5.44
N CYS A 892 -10.05 -43.58 -4.78
CA CYS A 892 -9.41 -42.70 -3.80
C CYS A 892 -9.74 -43.13 -2.37
N ASN A 893 -8.74 -43.24 -1.50
CA ASN A 893 -8.98 -43.58 -0.09
C ASN A 893 -9.23 -42.31 0.76
N GLU A 894 -8.74 -41.16 0.29
CA GLU A 894 -8.68 -39.95 1.10
C GLU A 894 -9.99 -39.15 1.13
N PRO A 895 -10.50 -38.79 2.34
CA PRO A 895 -11.78 -38.11 2.47
C PRO A 895 -11.91 -36.81 1.68
N GLU A 896 -10.83 -36.02 1.61
CA GLU A 896 -10.83 -34.73 0.92
C GLU A 896 -10.99 -34.87 -0.59
N LEU A 897 -10.23 -35.78 -1.20
CA LEU A 897 -10.31 -36.09 -2.63
C LEU A 897 -11.69 -36.66 -3.01
N CYS A 898 -12.25 -37.53 -2.17
CA CYS A 898 -13.60 -38.07 -2.38
C CYS A 898 -14.69 -37.00 -2.31
N ASN A 899 -14.57 -36.04 -1.38
CA ASN A 899 -15.49 -34.91 -1.28
C ASN A 899 -15.39 -33.98 -2.50
N LEU A 900 -14.16 -33.68 -2.95
CA LEU A 900 -13.91 -32.89 -4.14
C LEU A 900 -14.50 -33.55 -5.41
N ALA A 901 -14.31 -34.84 -5.61
CA ALA A 901 -14.93 -35.58 -6.71
C ALA A 901 -16.48 -35.55 -6.63
N GLY A 902 -17.04 -35.49 -5.41
CA GLY A 902 -18.46 -35.25 -5.19
C GLY A 902 -18.92 -33.88 -5.67
N GLU A 903 -18.18 -32.81 -5.34
CA GLU A 903 -18.47 -31.45 -5.81
C GLU A 903 -18.35 -31.34 -7.35
N VAL A 904 -17.33 -31.98 -7.94
CA VAL A 904 -17.16 -32.10 -9.40
C VAL A 904 -18.36 -32.78 -10.05
N SER A 905 -18.80 -33.91 -9.49
CA SER A 905 -19.98 -34.64 -9.99
C SER A 905 -21.23 -33.74 -10.01
N ILE A 906 -21.41 -32.93 -8.98
CA ILE A 906 -22.54 -31.98 -8.89
C ILE A 906 -22.45 -30.87 -9.92
N PHE A 907 -21.25 -30.38 -10.22
CA PHE A 907 -21.03 -29.43 -11.30
C PHE A 907 -21.39 -30.05 -12.66
N ILE A 908 -20.97 -31.28 -12.94
CA ILE A 908 -21.35 -31.98 -14.19
C ILE A 908 -22.87 -32.15 -14.28
N VAL A 909 -23.53 -32.55 -13.19
CA VAL A 909 -25.00 -32.63 -13.14
C VAL A 909 -25.67 -31.29 -13.41
N LYS A 910 -25.10 -30.19 -12.90
CA LYS A 910 -25.56 -28.82 -13.20
C LYS A 910 -25.53 -28.54 -14.71
N VAL A 911 -24.45 -28.90 -15.39
CA VAL A 911 -24.28 -28.71 -16.83
C VAL A 911 -25.24 -29.61 -17.63
N ILE A 912 -25.36 -30.89 -17.27
CA ILE A 912 -26.29 -31.85 -17.89
C ILE A 912 -27.72 -31.32 -17.84
N LEU A 913 -28.20 -30.93 -16.65
CA LEU A 913 -29.56 -30.44 -16.47
C LEU A 913 -29.78 -29.10 -17.18
N GLY A 914 -28.80 -28.20 -17.09
CA GLY A 914 -28.86 -26.88 -17.72
C GLY A 914 -29.00 -26.89 -19.24
N ASN A 915 -28.42 -27.89 -19.91
CA ASN A 915 -28.53 -28.09 -21.36
C ASN A 915 -29.83 -28.82 -21.77
N ASN A 916 -30.55 -29.42 -20.83
CA ASN A 916 -31.74 -30.23 -21.07
C ASN A 916 -32.99 -29.63 -20.43
N ILE A 917 -33.19 -28.31 -20.59
CA ILE A 917 -34.39 -27.59 -20.16
C ILE A 917 -35.44 -27.63 -21.30
N LYS A 918 -36.69 -27.98 -20.99
CA LYS A 918 -37.77 -27.97 -21.99
C LYS A 918 -38.08 -26.53 -22.41
N LYS A 919 -37.86 -26.18 -23.69
CA LYS A 919 -38.37 -24.92 -24.29
C LYS A 919 -39.90 -25.03 -24.43
N GLU A 920 -40.66 -24.16 -23.76
CA GLU A 920 -42.10 -24.03 -24.03
C GLU A 920 -42.30 -23.55 -25.48
N LYS A 921 -43.18 -24.22 -26.24
CA LYS A 921 -43.50 -23.81 -27.61
C LYS A 921 -44.31 -22.52 -27.55
N GLU A 922 -43.70 -21.38 -27.86
CA GLU A 922 -44.41 -20.13 -28.10
C GLU A 922 -45.37 -20.27 -29.28
N SER A 923 -46.65 -20.06 -29.01
CA SER A 923 -47.67 -19.86 -30.04
C SER A 923 -47.69 -18.38 -30.44
N ASN A 924 -47.74 -18.16 -31.76
CA ASN A 924 -47.78 -16.86 -32.44
C ASN A 924 -48.70 -15.81 -31.78
N SER A 925 -48.16 -14.63 -31.47
CA SER A 925 -48.82 -13.36 -31.84
C SER A 925 -47.80 -12.22 -32.01
N LYS A 926 -47.94 -11.48 -33.13
CA LYS A 926 -47.05 -10.42 -33.61
C LYS A 926 -47.49 -9.03 -33.10
N LYS A 927 -46.47 -8.19 -32.85
CA LYS A 927 -46.44 -6.69 -32.80
C LYS A 927 -47.11 -6.05 -31.57
N SER A 928 -46.47 -5.14 -30.82
CA SER A 928 -45.79 -3.94 -31.31
C SER A 928 -44.74 -3.34 -30.34
N SER A 929 -43.87 -2.50 -30.90
CA SER A 929 -42.64 -1.90 -30.38
C SER A 929 -42.81 -0.74 -29.38
N LYS A 930 -41.90 -0.65 -28.37
CA LYS A 930 -41.16 0.60 -28.07
C LYS A 930 -40.00 0.39 -27.05
N LYS A 931 -38.82 0.84 -27.51
CA LYS A 931 -37.56 1.26 -26.85
C LYS A 931 -37.44 1.15 -25.31
N SER A 932 -36.33 0.56 -24.86
CA SER A 932 -35.75 0.78 -23.52
C SER A 932 -34.27 1.15 -23.63
N ASP A 933 -33.95 2.33 -23.13
CA ASP A 933 -32.62 2.74 -22.70
C ASP A 933 -32.16 1.90 -21.51
N SER A 934 -30.85 1.66 -21.46
CA SER A 934 -30.14 0.97 -20.39
C SER A 934 -29.83 1.90 -19.22
N SER A 935 -30.32 1.58 -18.04
CA SER A 935 -29.70 2.01 -16.78
C SER A 935 -29.90 0.94 -15.72
N ASP A 936 -28.78 0.41 -15.25
CA ASP A 936 -28.64 -0.57 -14.18
C ASP A 936 -29.24 -0.09 -12.86
N SER A 937 -30.07 -0.94 -12.24
CA SER A 937 -30.20 -1.01 -10.79
C SER A 937 -30.65 -2.42 -10.39
N SER A 938 -29.70 -3.22 -9.92
CA SER A 938 -29.91 -4.55 -9.38
C SER A 938 -30.62 -4.48 -8.02
N SER A 939 -31.93 -4.75 -8.01
CA SER A 939 -32.66 -5.16 -6.80
C SER A 939 -33.11 -6.61 -6.97
N SER A 940 -32.40 -7.51 -6.30
CA SER A 940 -32.67 -8.94 -6.22
C SER A 940 -33.96 -9.23 -5.45
N SER A 941 -35.04 -9.50 -6.17
CA SER A 941 -36.25 -10.15 -5.67
C SER A 941 -36.26 -11.62 -6.11
N ASN A 942 -35.94 -12.51 -5.16
CA ASN A 942 -36.03 -13.96 -5.28
C ASN A 942 -37.48 -14.40 -5.53
N ASN A 943 -37.81 -14.80 -6.76
CA ASN A 943 -38.93 -15.69 -7.06
C ASN A 943 -38.37 -16.97 -7.72
N ASN A 944 -38.16 -18.00 -6.90
CA ASN A 944 -37.74 -19.34 -7.32
C ASN A 944 -38.93 -20.10 -7.94
N THR A 945 -39.09 -20.04 -9.25
CA THR A 945 -39.70 -21.14 -10.02
C THR A 945 -38.58 -22.00 -10.59
N LEU A 946 -38.47 -23.25 -10.14
CA LEU A 946 -37.44 -24.18 -10.66
C LEU A 946 -37.60 -24.40 -12.17
N PRO A 947 -36.50 -24.50 -12.95
CA PRO A 947 -36.57 -24.81 -14.38
C PRO A 947 -37.21 -26.19 -14.65
N ASN A 948 -38.00 -26.30 -15.71
CA ASN A 948 -38.64 -27.56 -16.13
C ASN A 948 -37.68 -28.41 -16.97
N TYR A 949 -36.95 -29.32 -16.32
CA TYR A 949 -35.95 -30.19 -16.96
C TYR A 949 -36.57 -31.37 -17.73
N ASP A 950 -35.82 -31.96 -18.68
CA ASP A 950 -36.22 -33.17 -19.38
C ASP A 950 -36.31 -34.37 -18.42
N GLU A 951 -37.48 -34.99 -18.41
CA GLU A 951 -37.81 -36.15 -17.57
C GLU A 951 -36.96 -37.37 -17.94
N LYS A 952 -36.56 -37.52 -19.21
CA LYS A 952 -35.66 -38.61 -19.62
C LYS A 952 -34.28 -38.49 -18.99
N VAL A 953 -33.75 -37.27 -18.92
CA VAL A 953 -32.44 -36.98 -18.33
C VAL A 953 -32.49 -37.15 -16.81
N ILE A 954 -33.56 -36.68 -16.16
CA ILE A 954 -33.80 -36.92 -14.73
C ILE A 954 -33.83 -38.42 -14.44
N LYS A 955 -34.55 -39.22 -15.23
CA LYS A 955 -34.61 -40.69 -15.05
C LYS A 955 -33.25 -41.35 -15.24
N LYS A 956 -32.45 -40.90 -16.22
CA LYS A 956 -31.10 -41.42 -16.45
C LYS A 956 -30.15 -41.08 -15.28
N LEU A 957 -30.17 -39.83 -14.79
CA LEU A 957 -29.42 -39.42 -13.59
C LEU A 957 -29.88 -40.20 -12.35
N SER A 958 -31.19 -40.40 -12.20
CA SER A 958 -31.77 -41.17 -11.10
C SER A 958 -31.31 -42.63 -11.13
N LYS A 959 -31.29 -43.25 -12.32
CA LYS A 959 -30.77 -44.61 -12.49
C LYS A 959 -29.28 -44.68 -12.10
N PHE A 960 -28.48 -43.74 -12.60
CA PHE A 960 -27.06 -43.66 -12.29
C PHE A 960 -26.77 -43.52 -10.78
N TYR A 961 -27.38 -42.53 -10.11
CA TYR A 961 -27.21 -42.35 -8.67
C TYR A 961 -27.85 -43.48 -7.84
N GLY A 962 -28.90 -44.12 -8.35
CA GLY A 962 -29.50 -45.32 -7.76
C GLY A 962 -28.53 -46.51 -7.76
N GLU A 963 -27.88 -46.80 -8.89
CA GLU A 963 -26.86 -47.84 -9.01
C GLU A 963 -25.61 -47.53 -8.14
N LEU A 964 -25.20 -46.26 -8.06
CA LEU A 964 -24.13 -45.83 -7.14
C LEU A 964 -24.52 -46.02 -5.67
N LEU A 965 -25.76 -45.70 -5.31
CA LEU A 965 -26.27 -45.90 -3.95
C LEU A 965 -26.31 -47.39 -3.60
N GLU A 966 -26.82 -48.24 -4.49
CA GLU A 966 -26.80 -49.69 -4.32
C GLU A 966 -25.38 -50.22 -4.10
N LYS A 967 -24.41 -49.75 -4.90
CA LYS A 967 -22.99 -50.09 -4.68
C LYS A 967 -22.48 -49.65 -3.30
N PHE A 968 -22.81 -48.43 -2.86
CA PHE A 968 -22.46 -47.93 -1.52
C PHE A 968 -23.07 -48.78 -0.40
N MET A 969 -24.31 -49.25 -0.56
CA MET A 969 -24.99 -50.08 0.42
C MET A 969 -24.44 -51.53 0.43
N THR A 970 -24.10 -52.10 -0.73
CA THR A 970 -23.81 -53.54 -0.88
C THR A 970 -22.32 -53.92 -0.83
N LYS A 971 -21.39 -53.14 -1.40
CA LYS A 971 -19.95 -53.54 -1.44
C LYS A 971 -19.25 -53.44 -0.07
N ASN A 972 -18.54 -54.49 0.36
CA ASN A 972 -17.92 -54.57 1.70
C ASN A 972 -16.93 -53.42 2.00
N HIS A 973 -16.15 -53.02 1.00
CA HIS A 973 -15.25 -51.87 1.07
C HIS A 973 -15.60 -50.93 -0.08
N THR A 974 -16.14 -49.75 0.23
CA THR A 974 -16.44 -48.69 -0.74
C THR A 974 -15.76 -47.42 -0.33
N ASN A 975 -15.09 -46.78 -1.29
CA ASN A 975 -14.52 -45.45 -1.13
C ASN A 975 -15.53 -44.32 -1.36
N LEU A 976 -16.75 -44.68 -1.80
CA LEU A 976 -17.90 -43.76 -1.87
C LEU A 976 -18.25 -43.24 -0.47
N ARG A 977 -18.42 -41.92 -0.34
CA ARG A 977 -18.67 -41.25 0.94
C ARG A 977 -20.12 -40.72 1.00
N PRO A 978 -20.74 -40.63 2.19
CA PRO A 978 -22.12 -40.14 2.31
C PRO A 978 -22.35 -38.71 1.82
N GLY A 979 -21.29 -37.89 1.79
CA GLY A 979 -21.34 -36.52 1.28
C GLY A 979 -21.80 -36.44 -0.18
N GLN A 980 -21.35 -37.37 -1.03
CA GLN A 980 -21.68 -37.38 -2.46
C GLN A 980 -23.19 -37.52 -2.72
N PHE A 981 -23.85 -38.38 -1.94
CA PHE A 981 -25.31 -38.57 -1.98
C PHE A 981 -26.06 -37.41 -1.33
N THR A 982 -25.53 -36.87 -0.23
CA THR A 982 -26.13 -35.70 0.44
C THR A 982 -26.19 -34.49 -0.49
N MET A 983 -25.13 -34.22 -1.25
CA MET A 983 -25.07 -33.07 -2.15
C MET A 983 -26.10 -33.16 -3.29
N ILE A 984 -26.27 -34.33 -3.93
CA ILE A 984 -27.25 -34.52 -5.01
C ILE A 984 -28.68 -34.40 -4.48
N ILE A 985 -28.96 -34.95 -3.29
CA ILE A 985 -30.26 -34.86 -2.63
C ILE A 985 -30.61 -33.41 -2.30
N GLN A 986 -29.66 -32.63 -1.77
CA GLN A 986 -29.90 -31.23 -1.38
C GLN A 986 -30.05 -30.29 -2.57
N ARG A 987 -29.19 -30.42 -3.59
CA ARG A 987 -29.16 -29.49 -4.72
C ARG A 987 -30.16 -29.84 -5.82
N TYR A 988 -30.45 -31.12 -6.03
CA TYR A 988 -31.32 -31.62 -7.09
C TYR A 988 -32.33 -32.65 -6.55
N PRO A 989 -33.24 -32.22 -5.65
CA PRO A 989 -34.17 -33.13 -4.98
C PRO A 989 -35.11 -33.85 -5.95
N MET A 990 -35.41 -33.27 -7.12
CA MET A 990 -36.22 -33.92 -8.14
C MET A 990 -35.60 -35.20 -8.71
N VAL A 991 -34.26 -35.29 -8.78
CA VAL A 991 -33.55 -36.52 -9.16
C VAL A 991 -33.63 -37.53 -8.02
N ALA A 992 -33.45 -37.07 -6.78
CA ALA A 992 -33.51 -37.91 -5.58
C ALA A 992 -34.87 -38.54 -5.32
N TRP A 993 -35.97 -37.83 -5.62
CA TRP A 993 -37.32 -38.37 -5.52
C TRP A 993 -37.61 -39.51 -6.50
N GLU A 994 -36.90 -39.59 -7.63
CA GLU A 994 -37.08 -40.69 -8.60
C GLU A 994 -36.40 -42.00 -8.13
N PHE A 995 -35.29 -41.93 -7.39
CA PHE A 995 -34.61 -43.10 -6.80
C PHE A 995 -34.92 -43.33 -5.31
N VAL A 996 -35.90 -42.62 -4.75
CA VAL A 996 -36.25 -42.74 -3.32
C VAL A 996 -36.63 -44.17 -2.92
N ASP A 997 -37.21 -44.96 -3.83
CA ASP A 997 -37.56 -46.36 -3.56
C ASP A 997 -36.31 -47.19 -3.23
N ILE A 998 -35.17 -46.89 -3.87
CA ILE A 998 -33.89 -47.55 -3.61
C ILE A 998 -33.39 -47.17 -2.22
N ILE A 999 -33.48 -45.90 -1.82
CA ILE A 999 -33.15 -45.46 -0.44
C ILE A 999 -34.00 -46.23 0.57
N VAL A 1000 -35.30 -46.34 0.32
CA VAL A 1000 -36.27 -47.00 1.22
C VAL A 1000 -36.03 -48.50 1.32
N GLU A 1001 -35.59 -49.16 0.25
CA GLU A 1001 -35.27 -50.59 0.24
C GLU A 1001 -34.14 -50.99 1.21
N TYR A 1002 -33.23 -50.06 1.49
CA TYR A 1002 -32.09 -50.25 2.40
C TYR A 1002 -32.27 -49.61 3.78
N LEU A 1003 -33.50 -49.23 4.15
CA LEU A 1003 -33.83 -48.85 5.53
C LEU A 1003 -33.97 -50.06 6.45
N SER A 1004 -34.18 -51.24 5.88
CA SER A 1004 -34.26 -52.50 6.60
C SER A 1004 -32.85 -53.07 6.90
N PRO A 1005 -32.61 -53.63 8.10
CA PRO A 1005 -31.34 -54.25 8.46
C PRO A 1005 -31.17 -55.61 7.76
N LYS A 1006 -30.83 -55.60 6.47
CA LYS A 1006 -30.60 -56.81 5.67
C LYS A 1006 -29.15 -57.31 5.81
N PRO A 1007 -28.91 -58.62 5.97
CA PRO A 1007 -27.56 -59.20 5.85
C PRO A 1007 -27.06 -59.12 4.41
N LEU A 1008 -25.75 -59.05 4.23
CA LEU A 1008 -25.13 -59.07 2.90
C LEU A 1008 -25.35 -60.42 2.21
N PRO A 1009 -25.41 -60.48 0.87
CA PRO A 1009 -25.60 -61.73 0.12
C PRO A 1009 -24.61 -62.85 0.50
N ASN A 1010 -23.42 -62.47 1.00
CA ASN A 1010 -22.33 -63.38 1.37
C ASN A 1010 -21.81 -63.18 2.82
N SER A 1011 -22.56 -62.49 3.71
CA SER A 1011 -22.15 -62.28 5.11
C SER A 1011 -23.34 -62.00 6.04
N ASN A 1012 -23.33 -62.59 7.23
CA ASN A 1012 -24.31 -62.32 8.30
C ASN A 1012 -24.15 -60.93 8.96
N ALA A 1013 -23.24 -60.09 8.44
CA ALA A 1013 -23.03 -58.72 8.89
C ALA A 1013 -24.00 -57.75 8.20
N ILE A 1014 -24.73 -56.98 9.01
CA ILE A 1014 -25.49 -55.78 8.68
C ILE A 1014 -24.55 -54.56 8.72
N LYS A 1015 -24.57 -53.77 7.66
CA LYS A 1015 -23.81 -52.52 7.58
C LYS A 1015 -24.52 -51.38 8.30
N VAL A 1016 -24.39 -51.36 9.63
CA VAL A 1016 -25.09 -50.39 10.51
C VAL A 1016 -24.76 -48.92 10.18
N PHE A 1017 -23.54 -48.63 9.70
CA PHE A 1017 -23.18 -47.28 9.26
C PHE A 1017 -23.99 -46.85 8.02
N GLN A 1018 -23.97 -47.64 6.95
CA GLN A 1018 -24.71 -47.40 5.72
C GLN A 1018 -26.22 -47.31 6.00
N LEU A 1019 -26.74 -48.21 6.84
CA LEU A 1019 -28.12 -48.19 7.33
C LEU A 1019 -28.47 -46.83 7.95
N SER A 1020 -27.64 -46.33 8.87
CA SER A 1020 -27.84 -45.00 9.48
C SER A 1020 -27.77 -43.84 8.47
N GLN A 1021 -26.94 -43.98 7.42
CA GLN A 1021 -26.87 -42.98 6.35
C GLN A 1021 -28.10 -43.01 5.44
N ALA A 1022 -28.71 -44.17 5.17
CA ALA A 1022 -29.96 -44.26 4.40
C ALA A 1022 -31.10 -43.47 5.07
N TYR A 1023 -31.24 -43.60 6.40
CA TYR A 1023 -32.19 -42.78 7.17
C TYR A 1023 -31.87 -41.28 7.10
N ARG A 1024 -30.58 -40.91 7.15
CA ARG A 1024 -30.14 -39.52 7.01
C ARG A 1024 -30.40 -38.96 5.61
N PHE A 1025 -30.16 -39.72 4.54
CA PHE A 1025 -30.46 -39.33 3.16
C PHE A 1025 -31.95 -39.07 2.98
N LEU A 1026 -32.78 -39.96 3.53
CA LEU A 1026 -34.23 -39.79 3.52
C LEU A 1026 -34.66 -38.53 4.30
N GLU A 1027 -34.09 -38.29 5.48
CA GLU A 1027 -34.35 -37.08 6.26
C GLU A 1027 -34.04 -35.81 5.45
N ILE A 1028 -32.85 -35.76 4.84
CA ILE A 1028 -32.42 -34.62 4.03
C ILE A 1028 -33.38 -34.42 2.85
N LEU A 1029 -33.79 -35.48 2.16
CA LEU A 1029 -34.75 -35.40 1.06
C LEU A 1029 -36.10 -34.82 1.52
N PHE A 1030 -36.63 -35.27 2.65
CA PHE A 1030 -37.87 -34.72 3.20
C PHE A 1030 -37.74 -33.25 3.61
N ASN A 1031 -36.56 -32.81 4.07
CA ASN A 1031 -36.30 -31.43 4.42
C ASN A 1031 -36.24 -30.50 3.19
N THR A 1032 -35.94 -31.03 1.99
CA THR A 1032 -35.94 -30.24 0.74
C THR A 1032 -37.34 -29.95 0.17
N LEU A 1033 -38.41 -30.57 0.69
CA LEU A 1033 -39.78 -30.37 0.19
C LEU A 1033 -40.30 -28.95 0.49
N SER A 1034 -40.52 -28.17 -0.56
CA SER A 1034 -41.26 -26.91 -0.53
C SER A 1034 -42.78 -27.14 -0.54
N LYS A 1035 -43.59 -26.13 -0.18
CA LYS A 1035 -45.06 -26.24 -0.20
C LYS A 1035 -45.65 -26.65 -1.56
N GLN A 1036 -45.00 -26.28 -2.66
CA GLN A 1036 -45.42 -26.63 -4.02
C GLN A 1036 -45.05 -28.08 -4.38
N ASP A 1037 -43.89 -28.55 -3.92
CA ASP A 1037 -43.43 -29.93 -4.15
C ASP A 1037 -44.18 -30.96 -3.28
N GLU A 1038 -44.70 -30.53 -2.12
CA GLU A 1038 -45.50 -31.36 -1.21
C GLU A 1038 -46.70 -31.99 -1.93
N GLU A 1039 -47.39 -31.26 -2.81
CA GLU A 1039 -48.51 -31.79 -3.60
C GLU A 1039 -48.05 -32.76 -4.69
N LYS A 1040 -46.95 -32.43 -5.39
CA LYS A 1040 -46.38 -33.24 -6.48
C LYS A 1040 -45.93 -34.61 -5.99
N TYR A 1041 -45.25 -34.67 -4.85
CA TYR A 1041 -44.70 -35.90 -4.31
C TYR A 1041 -45.61 -36.59 -3.28
N LEU A 1042 -46.80 -36.05 -2.99
CA LEU A 1042 -47.72 -36.59 -1.98
C LEU A 1042 -48.04 -38.08 -2.18
N LYS A 1043 -48.33 -38.48 -3.42
CA LYS A 1043 -48.61 -39.89 -3.77
C LYS A 1043 -47.41 -40.79 -3.49
N LYS A 1044 -46.20 -40.31 -3.83
CA LYS A 1044 -44.95 -41.03 -3.59
C LYS A 1044 -44.67 -41.17 -2.10
N VAL A 1045 -44.83 -40.09 -1.33
CA VAL A 1045 -44.71 -40.08 0.14
C VAL A 1045 -45.68 -41.07 0.78
N LYS A 1046 -46.97 -41.07 0.39
CA LYS A 1046 -47.96 -42.04 0.90
C LYS A 1046 -47.55 -43.49 0.60
N SER A 1047 -46.92 -43.76 -0.55
CA SER A 1047 -46.48 -45.12 -0.91
C SER A 1047 -45.28 -45.63 -0.12
N ILE A 1048 -44.42 -44.75 0.38
CA ILE A 1048 -43.20 -45.14 1.12
C ILE A 1048 -43.39 -45.18 2.65
N ILE A 1049 -44.39 -44.50 3.21
CA ILE A 1049 -44.67 -44.50 4.66
C ILE A 1049 -44.84 -45.94 5.23
N PRO A 1050 -45.63 -46.84 4.61
CA PRO A 1050 -45.74 -48.21 5.11
C PRO A 1050 -44.41 -48.96 5.12
N LYS A 1051 -43.57 -48.74 4.10
CA LYS A 1051 -42.23 -49.34 4.01
C LYS A 1051 -41.29 -48.80 5.09
N ILE A 1052 -41.37 -47.50 5.41
CA ILE A 1052 -40.59 -46.88 6.49
C ILE A 1052 -40.98 -47.47 7.85
N ASN A 1053 -42.29 -47.63 8.11
CA ASN A 1053 -42.78 -48.22 9.36
C ASN A 1053 -42.34 -49.69 9.51
N ALA A 1054 -42.44 -50.48 8.44
CA ALA A 1054 -41.97 -51.87 8.43
C ALA A 1054 -40.45 -51.95 8.68
N ALA A 1055 -39.66 -51.16 7.97
CA ALA A 1055 -38.20 -51.11 8.15
C ALA A 1055 -37.80 -50.66 9.57
N GLN A 1056 -38.51 -49.69 10.15
CA GLN A 1056 -38.26 -49.26 11.52
C GLN A 1056 -38.54 -50.37 12.54
N ALA A 1057 -39.63 -51.12 12.38
CA ALA A 1057 -39.95 -52.25 13.26
C ALA A 1057 -38.84 -53.32 13.20
N GLU A 1058 -38.33 -53.62 11.99
CA GLU A 1058 -37.20 -54.54 11.81
C GLU A 1058 -35.90 -54.00 12.47
N VAL A 1059 -35.65 -52.68 12.46
CA VAL A 1059 -34.53 -52.06 13.19
C VAL A 1059 -34.68 -52.19 14.70
N CYS A 1060 -35.90 -51.98 15.23
CA CYS A 1060 -36.21 -52.18 16.65
C CYS A 1060 -35.97 -53.64 17.05
N GLU A 1061 -36.48 -54.60 16.27
CA GLU A 1061 -36.31 -56.02 16.50
C GLU A 1061 -34.83 -56.43 16.47
N ALA A 1062 -34.09 -56.00 15.44
CA ALA A 1062 -32.65 -56.25 15.34
C ALA A 1062 -31.88 -55.69 16.54
N TYR A 1063 -32.23 -54.49 17.04
CA TYR A 1063 -31.61 -53.90 18.23
C TYR A 1063 -31.99 -54.65 19.52
N GLN A 1064 -33.24 -55.08 19.68
CA GLN A 1064 -33.69 -55.87 20.84
C GLN A 1064 -33.01 -57.25 20.88
N GLN A 1065 -32.87 -57.92 19.75
CA GLN A 1065 -32.08 -59.16 19.62
C GLN A 1065 -30.61 -58.92 20.00
N THR A 1066 -30.08 -57.73 19.71
CA THR A 1066 -28.72 -57.33 20.11
C THR A 1066 -28.57 -57.19 21.63
N ILE A 1067 -29.62 -56.78 22.33
CA ILE A 1067 -29.67 -56.64 23.80
C ILE A 1067 -29.77 -58.02 24.45
N GLN A 1068 -30.66 -58.89 23.96
CA GLN A 1068 -30.86 -60.25 24.51
C GLN A 1068 -29.58 -61.11 24.45
N VAL A 1069 -28.79 -61.00 23.37
CA VAL A 1069 -27.53 -61.75 23.21
C VAL A 1069 -26.41 -61.28 24.16
N LYS A 1070 -26.56 -60.16 24.88
CA LYS A 1070 -25.57 -59.77 25.92
C LYS A 1070 -25.75 -60.48 27.25
N ASP A 1071 -26.94 -61.01 27.52
CA ASP A 1071 -27.25 -61.68 28.79
C ASP A 1071 -26.92 -63.19 28.76
N ASP A 1072 -26.81 -63.80 27.57
CA ASP A 1072 -26.41 -65.20 27.40
C ASP A 1072 -24.90 -65.36 27.13
N LYS A 1073 -24.12 -65.61 28.19
CA LYS A 1073 -22.67 -65.91 28.14
C LYS A 1073 -22.31 -67.35 27.74
N LYS A 1074 -23.16 -68.08 27.02
CA LYS A 1074 -22.90 -69.49 26.62
C LYS A 1074 -23.44 -69.83 25.24
N ASP A 1075 -22.78 -69.36 24.19
CA ASP A 1075 -22.37 -70.18 23.03
C ASP A 1075 -21.63 -69.29 22.03
N ASN A 1076 -20.40 -69.70 21.68
CA ASN A 1076 -19.43 -68.85 20.97
C ASN A 1076 -19.19 -69.31 19.52
N SER A 1077 -20.10 -70.07 18.91
CA SER A 1077 -19.90 -70.70 17.60
C SER A 1077 -20.89 -70.30 16.51
N GLU A 1078 -21.95 -69.54 16.80
CA GLU A 1078 -22.84 -69.01 15.76
C GLU A 1078 -23.15 -67.52 15.97
N ARG A 1079 -23.06 -66.75 14.87
CA ARG A 1079 -23.56 -65.38 14.67
C ARG A 1079 -22.62 -64.23 15.09
N LYS A 1080 -21.73 -63.85 14.17
CA LYS A 1080 -21.43 -62.42 13.94
C LYS A 1080 -22.67 -61.73 13.32
N ILE A 1081 -23.75 -61.59 14.08
CA ILE A 1081 -24.77 -60.57 13.79
C ILE A 1081 -24.18 -59.26 14.29
N THR A 1082 -23.80 -58.38 13.37
CA THR A 1082 -23.35 -57.01 13.67
C THR A 1082 -24.38 -56.30 14.53
N LYS A 1083 -23.95 -55.93 15.73
CA LYS A 1083 -24.74 -55.27 16.76
C LYS A 1083 -25.06 -53.83 16.34
N ILE A 1084 -26.33 -53.44 16.24
CA ILE A 1084 -26.71 -52.02 16.08
C ILE A 1084 -26.29 -51.29 17.36
N SER A 1085 -25.38 -50.32 17.26
CA SER A 1085 -24.91 -49.60 18.45
C SER A 1085 -25.99 -48.61 18.93
N GLN A 1086 -26.02 -48.34 20.24
CA GLN A 1086 -26.93 -47.36 20.83
C GLN A 1086 -26.78 -45.96 20.21
N GLN A 1087 -25.55 -45.60 19.78
CA GLN A 1087 -25.31 -44.34 19.09
C GLN A 1087 -25.96 -44.32 17.69
N ARG A 1088 -25.86 -45.41 16.93
CA ARG A 1088 -26.48 -45.49 15.59
C ARG A 1088 -28.01 -45.56 15.68
N LEU A 1089 -28.55 -46.22 16.70
CA LEU A 1089 -29.99 -46.18 17.00
C LEU A 1089 -30.46 -44.75 17.32
N LYS A 1090 -29.67 -43.97 18.08
CA LYS A 1090 -29.94 -42.54 18.32
C LYS A 1090 -29.96 -41.74 17.02
N ASP A 1091 -29.00 -41.95 16.13
CA ASP A 1091 -28.92 -41.28 14.82
C ASP A 1091 -30.14 -41.59 13.95
N ILE A 1092 -30.54 -42.88 13.87
CA ILE A 1092 -31.71 -43.35 13.12
C ILE A 1092 -33.01 -42.78 13.71
N SER A 1093 -33.20 -42.87 15.03
CA SER A 1093 -34.34 -42.29 15.74
C SER A 1093 -34.44 -40.78 15.51
N LYS A 1094 -33.33 -40.05 15.54
CA LYS A 1094 -33.33 -38.60 15.27
C LYS A 1094 -33.84 -38.30 13.87
N SER A 1095 -33.32 -39.01 12.86
CA SER A 1095 -33.71 -38.86 11.45
C SER A 1095 -35.20 -39.15 11.26
N LEU A 1096 -35.69 -40.25 11.82
CA LEU A 1096 -37.09 -40.66 11.79
C LEU A 1096 -38.05 -39.68 12.46
N ASN A 1097 -37.68 -39.12 13.61
CA ASN A 1097 -38.49 -38.11 14.28
C ASN A 1097 -38.63 -36.84 13.44
N ASN A 1098 -37.57 -36.44 12.74
CA ASN A 1098 -37.60 -35.28 11.85
C ASN A 1098 -38.49 -35.53 10.62
N ILE A 1099 -38.37 -36.72 10.01
CA ILE A 1099 -39.26 -37.14 8.92
C ILE A 1099 -40.72 -37.20 9.39
N SER A 1100 -41.00 -37.81 10.56
CA SER A 1100 -42.36 -37.93 11.13
C SER A 1100 -42.99 -36.55 11.37
N LYS A 1101 -42.23 -35.57 11.88
CA LYS A 1101 -42.70 -34.18 12.01
C LYS A 1101 -43.08 -33.55 10.68
N LYS A 1102 -42.26 -33.73 9.65
CA LYS A 1102 -42.53 -33.19 8.30
C LYS A 1102 -43.73 -33.87 7.65
N VAL A 1103 -43.86 -35.19 7.78
CA VAL A 1103 -45.02 -35.96 7.31
C VAL A 1103 -46.30 -35.52 8.01
N LYS A 1104 -46.30 -35.36 9.34
CA LYS A 1104 -47.47 -34.84 10.10
C LYS A 1104 -47.91 -33.47 9.59
N LYS A 1105 -46.95 -32.58 9.29
CA LYS A 1105 -47.22 -31.25 8.72
C LYS A 1105 -47.83 -31.33 7.32
N MET A 1106 -47.37 -32.25 6.47
CA MET A 1106 -47.89 -32.43 5.10
C MET A 1106 -49.31 -33.03 5.09
N MET A 1107 -49.60 -33.96 6.00
CA MET A 1107 -50.83 -34.76 5.96
C MET A 1107 -52.04 -34.09 6.62
N LYS A 1108 -51.89 -32.89 7.22
CA LYS A 1108 -52.98 -32.05 7.79
C LYS A 1108 -54.07 -32.89 8.51
N ASP A 1109 -53.63 -33.74 9.44
CA ASP A 1109 -54.47 -34.61 10.28
C ASP A 1109 -55.07 -35.88 9.63
N ASP A 1110 -54.62 -36.31 8.44
CA ASP A 1110 -54.88 -37.66 7.89
C ASP A 1110 -54.15 -38.74 8.72
N THR A 1111 -54.85 -39.33 9.69
CA THR A 1111 -54.31 -40.32 10.65
C THR A 1111 -53.95 -41.67 10.01
N THR A 1112 -54.30 -41.87 8.75
CA THR A 1112 -54.04 -43.12 8.01
C THR A 1112 -52.57 -43.29 7.61
N PHE A 1113 -51.81 -42.19 7.52
CA PHE A 1113 -50.42 -42.18 7.05
C PHE A 1113 -49.49 -41.52 8.08
N VAL A 1114 -49.22 -42.25 9.18
CA VAL A 1114 -48.37 -41.80 10.28
C VAL A 1114 -47.10 -42.65 10.37
N ILE A 1115 -45.94 -42.00 10.57
CA ILE A 1115 -44.70 -42.68 10.94
C ILE A 1115 -44.67 -42.80 12.47
N ASP A 1116 -44.86 -44.03 12.97
CA ASP A 1116 -44.89 -44.31 14.40
C ASP A 1116 -43.48 -44.50 14.95
N THR A 1117 -42.97 -43.50 15.66
CA THR A 1117 -41.63 -43.50 16.25
C THR A 1117 -41.63 -43.89 17.74
N THR A 1118 -42.75 -44.35 18.31
CA THR A 1118 -42.87 -44.59 19.77
C THR A 1118 -41.91 -45.68 20.26
N GLU A 1119 -41.88 -46.82 19.58
CA GLU A 1119 -41.04 -47.96 19.94
C GLU A 1119 -39.54 -47.68 19.79
N ILE A 1120 -39.11 -47.05 18.69
CA ILE A 1120 -37.69 -46.73 18.51
C ILE A 1120 -37.21 -45.65 19.51
N ASN A 1121 -38.09 -44.75 19.92
CA ASN A 1121 -37.79 -43.72 20.92
C ASN A 1121 -37.71 -44.30 22.34
N SER A 1122 -38.54 -45.30 22.69
CA SER A 1122 -38.44 -45.99 23.98
C SER A 1122 -37.11 -46.72 24.08
N LEU A 1123 -36.72 -47.48 23.05
CA LEU A 1123 -35.43 -48.17 22.95
C LEU A 1123 -34.23 -47.22 22.95
N ARG A 1124 -34.38 -46.02 22.37
CA ARG A 1124 -33.36 -44.95 22.43
C ARG A 1124 -33.14 -44.41 23.85
N SER A 1125 -34.22 -44.27 24.63
CA SER A 1125 -34.23 -43.66 25.96
C SER A 1125 -33.81 -44.60 27.09
N ALA A 1126 -33.79 -45.92 26.83
CA ALA A 1126 -33.27 -46.91 27.74
C ALA A 1126 -31.77 -46.65 28.02
N LYS A 1127 -31.45 -46.19 29.24
CA LYS A 1127 -30.09 -46.24 29.76
C LYS A 1127 -29.72 -47.72 29.90
N LYS A 1128 -28.50 -48.08 29.47
CA LYS A 1128 -27.93 -49.41 29.70
C LYS A 1128 -27.99 -49.79 31.18
#